data_AF-A0A1A8RKI3-F1
#
_entry.id   AF-A0A1A8RKI3-F1
#
_cell.length_a   1.000
_cell.length_b   1.000
_cell.length_c   1.000
_cell.angle_alpha   90.00
_cell.angle_beta   90.00
_cell.angle_gamma   90.00
#
_symmetry.space_group_name_H-M   'P 1'
#
loop_
_entity.id
_entity.type
_entity.pdbx_description
1 polymer ?
#
loop_
_entity_poly.entity_id
_entity_poly.type
_entity_poly.pdbx_seq_one_letter_code
_entity_poly.pdbx_strand_id
1 'polypeptide(L)'
;MTELVAKWACEYCTYENWPSAIKCTMCCAQRPSGGAIITEEPFKSSPALDASLHQWDPAGLSNSPSQGGSSLLICPDSSARPRVRIADVPETSSKWSCHMCTYLNWPRAIRCTQCLCQRQQAQQHQHGQHVTHHGHHTQQPHSPTESPQTSGSGCRPAPPATTTDPCEEYNDRNRLNTHTHHWTCSACTYENWAKTVKCVVCDHPRPNSLLTESIKLASEPESQRPSSTVNKQDKDNRRSAVGQGVGSVVAGVVGCSSSQRRSPPSEKRESDMNMDFQRIELASGAGIGSKEELEVDFKKLKQIKNRMRRTDWLFLNACVGVVEGDLAAVEAYKSSEGDIARQLTSDEVRLLNRPSAFDDGFTLVHLAIRFQRQDMLAVLLTEVSQQAAKCIPAMVCPELTEQIRREVAASLHQRKGDFTCYFLTDLVTFTLPADIEDLPPAVQEKLFDEVLDRDVQKELEEESPIINWSLELGTRLDSRLYALWNRTAGDCLLDSVLQATWGIYDKDSVLRKTLHDSLHDCSHWFYTRWKEWESWYSQSFGLHFSLREEQWQEDWAFILSLASQPGSSLEQTHIFVLAHILRRPIIVYGVKYYKSFRGETLGYTRFQGVYLPLLWEQSFCWKSPIALGYTRGHFSALVAMENDGFDNRGAGANLNTDDDETVTFLPLVDSERKLLHIHFLSAQEMGNEEQQEKLLREWLDCCVTEG
;
A
#
# COMPACT_ATOMS: atom_id res chain seq x y z
N MET A 1 6.16 -36.67 33.95
CA MET A 1 6.98 -36.04 32.89
C MET A 1 6.16 -36.13 31.62
N THR A 2 6.04 -35.04 30.86
CA THR A 2 5.36 -35.00 29.57
C THR A 2 6.37 -34.52 28.53
N GLU A 3 6.47 -35.25 27.42
CA GLU A 3 7.52 -35.03 26.42
C GLU A 3 7.33 -33.70 25.69
N LEU A 4 8.42 -32.98 25.44
CA LEU A 4 8.43 -31.73 24.68
C LEU A 4 8.39 -32.04 23.18
N VAL A 5 7.24 -32.51 22.69
CA VAL A 5 7.05 -32.84 21.28
C VAL A 5 7.06 -31.55 20.44
N ALA A 6 8.08 -31.39 19.59
CA ALA A 6 8.37 -30.13 18.89
C ALA A 6 7.30 -29.78 17.84
N LYS A 7 6.47 -28.78 18.15
CA LYS A 7 5.44 -28.20 17.26
C LYS A 7 6.04 -27.56 16.00
N TRP A 8 5.22 -27.38 14.96
CA TRP A 8 5.62 -26.75 13.71
C TRP A 8 4.79 -25.50 13.39
N ALA A 9 5.45 -24.39 13.05
CA ALA A 9 4.78 -23.14 12.69
C ALA A 9 4.21 -23.18 11.27
N CYS A 10 3.00 -22.68 11.03
CA CYS A 10 2.52 -22.44 9.66
C CYS A 10 3.29 -21.29 9.01
N GLU A 11 3.90 -21.51 7.85
CA GLU A 11 4.66 -20.48 7.12
C GLU A 11 3.79 -19.28 6.70
N TYR A 12 2.47 -19.47 6.55
CA TYR A 12 1.50 -18.46 6.15
C TYR A 12 0.84 -17.67 7.31
N CYS A 13 0.95 -18.12 8.57
CA CYS A 13 0.32 -17.43 9.73
C CYS A 13 1.09 -17.55 11.06
N THR A 14 2.28 -18.15 11.06
CA THR A 14 3.18 -18.42 12.19
C THR A 14 2.65 -19.34 13.32
N TYR A 15 1.37 -19.75 13.31
CA TYR A 15 0.76 -20.55 14.38
C TYR A 15 1.45 -21.92 14.61
N GLU A 16 1.77 -22.24 15.87
CA GLU A 16 2.38 -23.52 16.29
C GLU A 16 1.39 -24.69 16.32
N ASN A 17 1.43 -25.53 15.29
CA ASN A 17 0.62 -26.72 15.13
C ASN A 17 1.19 -27.93 15.87
N TRP A 18 0.31 -28.83 16.30
CA TRP A 18 0.72 -30.11 16.89
C TRP A 18 1.51 -30.96 15.87
N PRO A 19 2.50 -31.79 16.31
CA PRO A 19 3.36 -32.53 15.40
C PRO A 19 2.65 -33.61 14.57
N SER A 20 1.44 -34.00 14.97
CA SER A 20 0.53 -34.89 14.23
C SER A 20 -0.38 -34.16 13.23
N ALA A 21 -0.42 -32.83 13.22
CA ALA A 21 -1.22 -32.05 12.29
C ALA A 21 -0.55 -32.00 10.91
N ILE A 22 -1.24 -32.52 9.89
CA ILE A 22 -0.81 -32.52 8.48
C ILE A 22 -1.13 -31.19 7.75
N LYS A 23 -2.05 -30.40 8.30
CA LYS A 23 -2.42 -29.06 7.88
C LYS A 23 -2.43 -28.15 9.10
N CYS A 24 -2.29 -26.86 8.90
CA CYS A 24 -2.35 -25.91 10.00
C CYS A 24 -3.77 -25.78 10.57
N THR A 25 -3.84 -25.65 11.89
CA THR A 25 -5.07 -25.43 12.67
C THR A 25 -5.67 -24.02 12.45
N MET A 26 -4.88 -23.03 12.04
CA MET A 26 -5.34 -21.66 11.76
C MET A 26 -5.42 -21.34 10.27
N CYS A 27 -4.33 -21.52 9.51
CA CYS A 27 -4.25 -21.13 8.09
C CYS A 27 -4.77 -22.22 7.11
N CYS A 28 -5.14 -23.41 7.59
CA CYS A 28 -5.47 -24.61 6.80
C CYS A 28 -4.40 -25.10 5.77
N ALA A 29 -3.32 -24.34 5.55
CA ALA A 29 -2.25 -24.70 4.63
C ALA A 29 -1.59 -26.04 5.00
N GLN A 30 -1.09 -26.73 3.98
CA GLN A 30 -0.33 -27.98 4.13
C GLN A 30 0.90 -27.76 5.02
N ARG A 31 1.29 -28.80 5.76
CA ARG A 31 2.59 -28.80 6.44
C ARG A 31 3.73 -28.82 5.40
N PRO A 32 4.76 -27.96 5.55
CA PRO A 32 5.95 -28.02 4.70
C PRO A 32 6.68 -29.37 4.85
N SER A 33 6.77 -30.14 3.77
CA SER A 33 7.34 -31.50 3.75
C SER A 33 8.88 -31.49 3.66
N GLY A 34 9.52 -30.85 4.65
CA GLY A 34 10.98 -30.70 4.75
C GLY A 34 11.71 -31.97 5.19
N GLY A 35 11.93 -32.91 4.26
CA GLY A 35 12.84 -34.05 4.43
C GLY A 35 12.21 -35.31 5.04
N ALA A 36 12.42 -36.46 4.39
CA ALA A 36 11.92 -37.74 4.86
C ALA A 36 12.88 -38.39 5.88
N ILE A 37 12.33 -38.89 6.98
CA ILE A 37 12.95 -39.92 7.82
C ILE A 37 12.01 -41.12 7.81
N ILE A 38 12.49 -42.26 7.30
CA ILE A 38 11.76 -43.53 7.27
C ILE A 38 12.26 -44.40 8.43
N THR A 39 11.57 -44.31 9.57
CA THR A 39 11.58 -45.26 10.70
C THR A 39 10.37 -44.94 11.61
N GLU A 40 9.57 -45.87 12.14
CA GLU A 40 9.36 -47.31 11.89
C GLU A 40 7.85 -47.64 11.97
N GLU A 41 7.46 -48.91 11.81
CA GLU A 41 6.05 -49.35 11.76
C GLU A 41 5.33 -49.44 13.13
N PRO A 42 3.97 -49.48 13.15
CA PRO A 42 3.19 -49.20 14.35
C PRO A 42 2.95 -50.41 15.28
N PHE A 43 3.27 -50.25 16.57
CA PHE A 43 2.91 -51.23 17.61
C PHE A 43 1.63 -50.87 18.39
N LYS A 44 0.84 -51.91 18.66
CA LYS A 44 -0.54 -51.86 19.18
C LYS A 44 -0.61 -51.59 20.68
N SER A 45 -1.59 -50.82 21.14
CA SER A 45 -2.28 -51.06 22.42
C SER A 45 -3.61 -50.31 22.59
N SER A 46 -4.73 -51.04 22.52
CA SER A 46 -6.00 -50.73 23.19
C SER A 46 -6.83 -52.02 23.31
N PRO A 47 -7.71 -52.16 24.32
CA PRO A 47 -8.16 -53.47 24.80
C PRO A 47 -9.30 -54.08 23.96
N ALA A 48 -9.48 -55.40 24.15
CA ALA A 48 -10.49 -56.20 23.46
C ALA A 48 -11.86 -56.17 24.14
N LEU A 49 -12.91 -56.28 23.32
CA LEU A 49 -14.32 -56.72 23.52
C LEU A 49 -15.06 -56.32 22.22
N ASP A 50 -15.88 -57.11 21.53
CA ASP A 50 -16.25 -58.53 21.65
C ASP A 50 -16.80 -59.05 20.29
N ALA A 51 -17.20 -60.31 20.19
CA ALA A 51 -18.16 -60.88 19.21
C ALA A 51 -17.84 -60.84 17.69
N SER A 52 -17.01 -61.79 17.25
CA SER A 52 -17.20 -62.71 16.10
C SER A 52 -18.27 -62.45 15.01
N LEU A 53 -17.89 -62.59 13.72
CA LEU A 53 -18.33 -63.69 12.80
C LEU A 53 -17.84 -63.55 11.32
N HIS A 54 -17.84 -64.69 10.61
CA HIS A 54 -17.81 -64.89 9.14
C HIS A 54 -16.70 -64.29 8.24
N GLN A 55 -15.56 -64.99 8.22
CA GLN A 55 -14.97 -65.64 7.04
C GLN A 55 -15.67 -65.47 5.67
N TRP A 56 -14.93 -64.96 4.66
CA TRP A 56 -14.75 -65.61 3.34
C TRP A 56 -13.51 -65.09 2.57
N ASP A 57 -13.02 -65.92 1.65
CA ASP A 57 -11.78 -65.87 0.84
C ASP A 57 -11.95 -66.98 -0.25
N PRO A 58 -11.15 -67.16 -1.34
CA PRO A 58 -9.94 -66.44 -1.75
C PRO A 58 -9.77 -66.18 -3.29
N ALA A 59 -8.55 -65.76 -3.67
CA ALA A 59 -7.86 -65.99 -4.96
C ALA A 59 -8.26 -65.12 -6.20
N GLY A 60 -7.32 -64.81 -7.12
CA GLY A 60 -5.86 -65.05 -7.09
C GLY A 60 -5.18 -64.87 -8.46
N LEU A 61 -3.87 -65.23 -8.55
CA LEU A 61 -3.00 -65.26 -9.75
C LEU A 61 -2.56 -63.87 -10.31
N SER A 62 -1.37 -63.69 -10.93
CA SER A 62 -0.10 -64.45 -10.91
C SER A 62 1.06 -63.68 -11.60
N ASN A 63 2.30 -64.14 -11.37
CA ASN A 63 3.52 -64.00 -12.22
C ASN A 63 4.46 -62.76 -12.11
N SER A 64 5.74 -63.12 -12.03
CA SER A 64 7.02 -62.38 -12.18
C SER A 64 8.06 -63.44 -12.67
N PRO A 65 9.41 -63.29 -12.68
CA PRO A 65 10.32 -62.17 -12.39
C PRO A 65 11.51 -62.05 -13.41
N SER A 66 12.70 -61.60 -12.94
CA SER A 66 14.07 -61.64 -13.52
C SER A 66 14.46 -60.48 -14.47
N GLN A 67 15.71 -59.97 -14.49
CA GLN A 67 16.98 -60.23 -13.75
C GLN A 67 17.78 -58.89 -13.67
N GLY A 68 18.48 -58.49 -12.59
CA GLY A 68 19.88 -58.85 -12.21
C GLY A 68 20.94 -57.93 -12.87
N GLY A 69 22.00 -57.38 -12.24
CA GLY A 69 22.49 -57.35 -10.83
C GLY A 69 23.94 -56.76 -10.72
N SER A 70 24.43 -56.41 -9.52
CA SER A 70 25.82 -55.96 -9.12
C SER A 70 26.43 -54.71 -9.81
N SER A 71 27.13 -53.73 -9.20
CA SER A 71 27.75 -53.44 -7.88
C SER A 71 29.29 -53.60 -7.76
N LEU A 72 29.95 -52.50 -7.28
CA LEU A 72 31.39 -52.30 -6.99
C LEU A 72 32.34 -52.22 -8.22
N LEU A 73 33.44 -51.43 -8.26
CA LEU A 73 34.53 -51.26 -7.27
C LEU A 73 35.35 -49.93 -7.41
N ILE A 74 35.91 -49.48 -6.27
CA ILE A 74 37.23 -48.80 -6.05
C ILE A 74 37.43 -47.31 -6.45
N CYS A 75 38.00 -46.54 -5.51
CA CYS A 75 38.51 -45.15 -5.63
C CYS A 75 40.07 -45.13 -5.68
N PRO A 76 40.73 -43.95 -5.78
CA PRO A 76 41.39 -43.44 -4.54
C PRO A 76 41.52 -41.89 -4.41
N ASP A 77 41.75 -41.44 -3.16
CA ASP A 77 42.61 -40.32 -2.65
C ASP A 77 42.82 -38.99 -3.42
N SER A 78 43.01 -37.79 -2.81
CA SER A 78 42.90 -37.25 -1.42
C SER A 78 43.22 -35.73 -1.46
N SER A 79 43.08 -34.85 -0.44
CA SER A 79 42.46 -34.88 0.91
C SER A 79 42.13 -33.43 1.40
N ALA A 80 42.99 -32.86 2.26
CA ALA A 80 43.13 -31.45 2.69
C ALA A 80 41.89 -30.54 2.85
N ARG A 81 41.19 -30.63 4.00
CA ARG A 81 40.63 -29.45 4.69
C ARG A 81 40.85 -29.52 6.22
N PRO A 82 40.94 -28.39 6.95
CA PRO A 82 41.25 -28.39 8.39
C PRO A 82 40.06 -28.79 9.26
N ARG A 83 40.34 -29.29 10.47
CA ARG A 83 39.34 -29.52 11.53
C ARG A 83 39.03 -28.21 12.25
N VAL A 84 37.75 -27.82 12.29
CA VAL A 84 37.20 -26.90 13.30
C VAL A 84 36.35 -27.72 14.27
N ARG A 85 36.37 -27.38 15.56
CA ARG A 85 35.54 -28.07 16.57
C ARG A 85 34.10 -27.60 16.44
N ILE A 86 33.16 -28.54 16.32
CA ILE A 86 31.76 -28.29 16.65
C ILE A 86 31.66 -28.22 18.18
N ALA A 87 30.96 -27.22 18.69
CA ALA A 87 30.67 -27.03 20.10
C ALA A 87 29.15 -26.88 20.28
N ASP A 88 28.44 -28.00 20.17
CA ASP A 88 26.99 -28.03 20.39
C ASP A 88 26.67 -27.84 21.87
N VAL A 89 26.17 -26.65 22.22
CA VAL A 89 25.44 -26.40 23.47
C VAL A 89 24.20 -25.56 23.11
N PRO A 90 23.00 -26.16 23.03
CA PRO A 90 21.78 -25.38 22.88
C PRO A 90 21.46 -24.67 24.21
N GLU A 91 21.51 -23.33 24.24
CA GLU A 91 21.16 -22.54 25.43
C GLU A 91 19.62 -22.50 25.68
N THR A 92 19.04 -23.65 26.01
CA THR A 92 17.63 -23.78 26.40
C THR A 92 17.39 -23.43 27.87
N SER A 93 17.94 -22.31 28.33
CA SER A 93 17.65 -21.74 29.66
C SER A 93 17.61 -20.21 29.66
N SER A 94 16.92 -19.61 30.63
CA SER A 94 16.74 -18.15 30.85
C SER A 94 15.56 -17.43 30.16
N LYS A 95 14.70 -18.09 29.37
CA LYS A 95 13.37 -17.52 29.04
C LYS A 95 12.51 -17.45 30.32
N TRP A 96 11.71 -16.38 30.48
CA TRP A 96 10.88 -16.16 31.68
C TRP A 96 9.38 -16.17 31.35
N SER A 97 8.60 -16.97 32.09
CA SER A 97 7.15 -17.01 31.97
C SER A 97 6.51 -15.76 32.57
N CYS A 98 5.56 -15.16 31.86
CA CYS A 98 4.80 -14.03 32.38
C CYS A 98 3.87 -14.47 33.52
N HIS A 99 3.84 -13.72 34.62
CA HIS A 99 2.93 -14.00 35.74
C HIS A 99 1.44 -13.73 35.40
N MET A 100 1.15 -12.92 34.39
CA MET A 100 -0.24 -12.61 33.97
C MET A 100 -0.78 -13.51 32.86
N CYS A 101 0.02 -13.91 31.87
CA CYS A 101 -0.43 -14.70 30.72
C CYS A 101 0.38 -15.98 30.46
N THR A 102 1.31 -16.35 31.35
CA THR A 102 2.22 -17.52 31.27
C THR A 102 3.24 -17.55 30.12
N TYR A 103 3.07 -16.73 29.07
CA TYR A 103 3.93 -16.67 27.88
C TYR A 103 5.44 -16.55 28.21
N LEU A 104 6.28 -17.30 27.47
CA LEU A 104 7.73 -17.45 27.69
C LEU A 104 8.54 -16.40 26.93
N ASN A 105 8.84 -15.30 27.62
CA ASN A 105 9.58 -14.16 27.12
C ASN A 105 11.10 -14.40 27.07
N TRP A 106 11.79 -13.68 26.19
CA TRP A 106 13.26 -13.74 26.09
C TRP A 106 13.98 -13.20 27.34
N PRO A 107 15.21 -13.66 27.65
CA PRO A 107 15.93 -13.30 28.88
C PRO A 107 16.11 -11.80 29.10
N ARG A 108 16.23 -11.03 28.01
CA ARG A 108 16.42 -9.57 27.99
C ARG A 108 15.11 -8.77 27.98
N ALA A 109 13.95 -9.41 27.79
CA ALA A 109 12.67 -8.71 27.74
C ALA A 109 12.26 -8.23 29.14
N ILE A 110 11.97 -6.93 29.28
CA ILE A 110 11.55 -6.28 30.53
C ILE A 110 10.02 -6.19 30.69
N ARG A 111 9.29 -6.22 29.58
CA ARG A 111 7.83 -6.34 29.48
C ARG A 111 7.51 -7.64 28.71
N CYS A 112 6.32 -8.21 28.91
CA CYS A 112 5.92 -9.43 28.22
C CYS A 112 5.49 -9.16 26.77
N THR A 113 5.97 -9.94 25.80
CA THR A 113 5.68 -9.72 24.37
C THR A 113 4.19 -9.92 23.99
N GLN A 114 3.40 -10.63 24.81
CA GLN A 114 1.99 -10.92 24.52
C GLN A 114 0.97 -10.07 25.31
N CYS A 115 1.28 -9.66 26.54
CA CYS A 115 0.35 -8.87 27.37
C CYS A 115 0.96 -7.58 27.93
N LEU A 116 2.18 -7.21 27.47
CA LEU A 116 2.98 -6.04 27.87
C LEU A 116 3.30 -5.92 29.38
N CYS A 117 2.78 -6.82 30.22
CA CYS A 117 3.00 -6.80 31.67
C CYS A 117 4.49 -6.94 32.03
N GLN A 118 4.95 -6.12 32.97
CA GLN A 118 6.36 -5.99 33.33
C GLN A 118 6.88 -7.24 34.06
N ARG A 119 8.16 -7.57 33.82
CA ARG A 119 8.85 -8.66 34.53
C ARG A 119 9.04 -8.31 36.00
N GLN A 120 8.38 -9.03 36.89
CA GLN A 120 8.74 -9.01 38.30
C GLN A 120 10.14 -9.60 38.48
N GLN A 121 11.12 -8.80 38.89
CA GLN A 121 12.42 -9.29 39.32
C GLN A 121 12.36 -9.65 40.80
N ALA A 122 12.30 -10.96 41.11
CA ALA A 122 12.47 -11.44 42.46
C ALA A 122 13.92 -11.19 42.92
N GLN A 123 14.09 -10.46 44.04
CA GLN A 123 15.40 -10.25 44.66
C GLN A 123 15.89 -11.54 45.33
N GLN A 124 16.77 -12.31 44.70
CA GLN A 124 17.54 -13.37 45.38
C GLN A 124 18.99 -13.50 44.90
N HIS A 125 19.90 -13.24 45.84
CA HIS A 125 21.28 -13.71 45.98
C HIS A 125 22.28 -13.57 44.82
N GLN A 126 23.18 -12.59 44.97
CA GLN A 126 24.61 -12.95 45.06
C GLN A 126 24.92 -13.48 46.46
N HIS A 127 25.67 -14.57 46.57
CA HIS A 127 26.37 -14.92 47.82
C HIS A 127 27.59 -15.82 47.58
N GLY A 128 28.64 -15.63 48.38
CA GLY A 128 29.99 -16.18 48.16
C GLY A 128 30.92 -15.13 47.53
N GLN A 129 32.03 -14.71 48.15
CA GLN A 129 32.75 -15.26 49.32
C GLN A 129 33.18 -14.16 50.32
N HIS A 130 33.47 -14.59 51.56
CA HIS A 130 34.19 -13.94 52.71
C HIS A 130 34.76 -12.50 52.53
N VAL A 131 34.69 -11.61 53.54
CA VAL A 131 35.42 -11.66 54.84
C VAL A 131 34.68 -10.89 55.98
N THR A 132 35.13 -11.04 57.24
CA THR A 132 34.65 -10.44 58.52
C THR A 132 34.44 -8.90 58.50
N HIS A 133 33.54 -8.26 59.29
CA HIS A 133 33.45 -8.21 60.77
C HIS A 133 32.07 -7.73 61.33
N HIS A 134 31.97 -7.55 62.66
CA HIS A 134 30.78 -7.25 63.51
C HIS A 134 29.92 -6.00 63.18
N GLY A 135 28.66 -5.97 63.65
CA GLY A 135 27.90 -4.71 63.87
C GLY A 135 26.40 -4.84 64.25
N HIS A 136 26.05 -4.55 65.50
CA HIS A 136 24.72 -4.63 66.16
C HIS A 136 23.50 -3.81 65.62
N HIS A 137 22.30 -4.24 66.06
CA HIS A 137 21.10 -3.46 66.45
C HIS A 137 20.15 -2.72 65.46
N THR A 138 19.02 -3.39 65.16
CA THR A 138 17.61 -3.05 65.47
C THR A 138 17.03 -1.61 65.43
N GLN A 139 15.76 -1.55 64.96
CA GLN A 139 14.65 -0.60 65.25
C GLN A 139 14.24 0.42 64.17
N GLN A 140 12.92 0.62 64.07
CA GLN A 140 12.19 1.77 63.49
C GLN A 140 11.98 2.84 64.59
N PRO A 141 11.23 3.96 64.38
CA PRO A 141 10.93 4.77 63.19
C PRO A 141 11.33 6.26 63.40
N HIS A 142 10.74 7.16 62.60
CA HIS A 142 10.41 8.60 62.84
C HIS A 142 11.08 9.64 61.93
N SER A 143 10.26 10.62 61.52
CA SER A 143 10.66 11.94 60.98
C SER A 143 11.10 12.88 62.12
N PRO A 144 11.76 14.02 61.81
CA PRO A 144 10.99 15.27 61.86
C PRO A 144 11.40 16.35 60.83
N THR A 145 10.59 17.41 60.84
CA THR A 145 10.70 18.71 60.16
C THR A 145 11.99 19.49 60.47
N GLU A 146 12.48 20.29 59.52
CA GLU A 146 12.86 21.70 59.81
C GLU A 146 12.90 22.59 58.56
N SER A 147 12.84 23.92 58.76
CA SER A 147 12.95 24.98 57.74
C SER A 147 13.13 26.34 58.42
N PRO A 148 13.93 27.27 57.85
CA PRO A 148 13.52 28.67 57.91
C PRO A 148 13.84 29.52 56.65
N GLN A 149 12.81 30.20 56.15
CA GLN A 149 12.73 31.64 55.80
C GLN A 149 13.81 32.26 54.85
N THR A 150 13.44 33.12 53.90
CA THR A 150 12.86 34.46 54.15
C THR A 150 12.19 35.08 52.91
N SER A 151 11.20 35.97 53.16
CA SER A 151 10.73 37.15 52.38
C SER A 151 10.55 37.09 50.84
N GLY A 152 9.47 37.63 50.22
CA GLY A 152 8.23 38.22 50.75
C GLY A 152 7.55 39.24 49.81
N SER A 153 6.31 38.97 49.34
CA SER A 153 5.39 39.84 48.55
C SER A 153 5.82 40.26 47.11
N GLY A 154 4.91 40.46 46.12
CA GLY A 154 3.48 40.12 46.06
C GLY A 154 2.73 40.61 44.78
N CYS A 155 1.61 39.95 44.43
CA CYS A 155 0.54 40.36 43.48
C CYS A 155 0.73 40.26 41.93
N ARG A 156 -0.40 40.36 41.20
CA ARG A 156 -0.74 39.98 39.78
C ARG A 156 -1.25 41.21 38.98
N PRO A 157 -1.60 41.15 37.65
CA PRO A 157 -1.06 40.39 36.50
C PRO A 157 -0.99 41.14 35.12
N ALA A 158 -0.31 40.56 34.11
CA ALA A 158 -0.47 40.74 32.64
C ALA A 158 -0.17 42.13 31.99
N PRO A 159 -0.01 42.26 30.64
CA PRO A 159 0.15 41.26 29.55
C PRO A 159 1.55 41.29 28.86
N PRO A 160 1.88 40.43 27.87
CA PRO A 160 3.24 40.30 27.31
C PRO A 160 3.53 41.18 26.07
N ALA A 161 4.82 41.30 25.73
CA ALA A 161 5.34 41.95 24.52
C ALA A 161 6.40 41.08 23.81
N THR A 162 6.60 41.31 22.51
CA THR A 162 7.40 40.46 21.59
C THR A 162 8.90 40.77 21.58
N THR A 163 9.74 39.73 21.49
CA THR A 163 11.11 39.80 20.95
C THR A 163 11.43 38.56 20.12
N THR A 164 11.97 38.74 18.92
CA THR A 164 12.31 37.67 17.96
C THR A 164 13.75 37.14 18.10
N ASP A 165 13.95 35.93 17.58
CA ASP A 165 15.20 35.15 17.62
C ASP A 165 16.21 35.57 16.52
N PRO A 166 17.54 35.55 16.76
CA PRO A 166 18.55 35.81 15.73
C PRO A 166 19.47 34.62 15.45
N CYS A 167 19.39 34.01 14.26
CA CYS A 167 20.53 33.70 13.35
C CYS A 167 20.10 32.83 12.15
N GLU A 168 19.84 33.45 11.00
CA GLU A 168 20.01 32.79 9.69
C GLU A 168 21.23 33.40 8.99
N GLU A 169 22.17 32.58 8.51
CA GLU A 169 22.99 32.95 7.35
C GLU A 169 23.51 31.71 6.60
N TYR A 170 23.66 31.82 5.27
CA TYR A 170 24.19 30.82 4.33
C TYR A 170 23.39 29.49 4.20
N ASN A 171 22.55 29.32 3.18
CA ASN A 171 22.92 29.44 1.77
C ASN A 171 21.72 29.77 0.85
N ASP A 172 21.69 30.98 0.27
CA ASP A 172 20.81 31.31 -0.87
C ASP A 172 21.62 31.32 -2.17
N ARG A 173 21.25 30.47 -3.14
CA ARG A 173 21.84 30.53 -4.48
C ARG A 173 20.99 29.96 -5.62
N ASN A 174 19.73 30.36 -5.73
CA ASN A 174 19.06 30.32 -7.04
C ASN A 174 17.93 31.37 -7.22
N ARG A 175 18.28 32.64 -7.01
CA ARG A 175 17.36 33.78 -7.23
C ARG A 175 17.81 34.64 -8.41
N LEU A 176 17.07 34.57 -9.53
CA LEU A 176 17.26 35.45 -10.69
C LEU A 176 15.91 35.95 -11.23
N ASN A 177 15.57 37.19 -10.84
CA ASN A 177 14.66 38.12 -11.50
C ASN A 177 13.26 37.63 -11.94
N THR A 178 12.30 37.64 -11.00
CA THR A 178 11.07 38.43 -11.23
C THR A 178 10.76 39.27 -9.98
N HIS A 179 10.62 40.59 -10.15
CA HIS A 179 10.04 41.46 -9.12
C HIS A 179 8.54 41.57 -9.37
N THR A 180 7.75 40.70 -8.73
CA THR A 180 6.30 40.83 -8.71
C THR A 180 5.89 41.98 -7.79
N HIS A 181 5.40 43.07 -8.39
CA HIS A 181 4.80 44.16 -7.63
C HIS A 181 3.39 43.78 -7.18
N HIS A 182 3.07 44.06 -5.92
CA HIS A 182 1.73 43.95 -5.34
C HIS A 182 1.33 45.27 -4.66
N TRP A 183 0.10 45.36 -4.16
CA TRP A 183 -0.40 46.45 -3.34
C TRP A 183 -1.28 45.94 -2.19
N THR A 184 -0.99 46.40 -0.98
CA THR A 184 -1.72 46.06 0.24
C THR A 184 -3.07 46.79 0.28
N CYS A 185 -4.15 46.08 0.57
CA CYS A 185 -5.47 46.69 0.71
C CYS A 185 -5.56 47.55 1.97
N SER A 186 -6.02 48.80 1.83
CA SER A 186 -6.25 49.73 2.94
C SER A 186 -7.39 49.35 3.88
N ALA A 187 -8.26 48.42 3.49
CA ALA A 187 -9.44 48.01 4.27
C ALA A 187 -9.34 46.62 4.93
N CYS A 188 -8.65 45.66 4.30
CA CYS A 188 -8.53 44.29 4.82
C CYS A 188 -7.08 43.75 4.87
N THR A 189 -6.08 44.61 4.67
CA THR A 189 -4.63 44.32 4.62
C THR A 189 -4.16 43.23 3.64
N TYR A 190 -5.04 42.58 2.90
CA TYR A 190 -4.69 41.58 1.88
C TYR A 190 -3.76 42.15 0.78
N GLU A 191 -2.80 41.36 0.32
CA GLU A 191 -1.81 41.75 -0.69
C GLU A 191 -2.28 41.38 -2.11
N ASN A 192 -2.52 42.38 -2.96
CA ASN A 192 -3.16 42.22 -4.26
C ASN A 192 -2.18 42.43 -5.42
N TRP A 193 -2.30 41.64 -6.49
CA TRP A 193 -1.50 41.80 -7.71
C TRP A 193 -1.55 43.21 -8.29
N ALA A 194 -0.41 43.81 -8.68
CA ALA A 194 -0.35 45.20 -9.15
C ALA A 194 -1.15 45.54 -10.43
N LYS A 195 -1.75 44.54 -11.11
CA LYS A 195 -2.71 44.74 -12.21
C LYS A 195 -4.17 44.90 -11.75
N THR A 196 -4.48 44.62 -10.48
CA THR A 196 -5.83 44.75 -9.94
C THR A 196 -6.15 46.20 -9.55
N VAL A 197 -7.38 46.62 -9.83
CA VAL A 197 -7.91 47.97 -9.51
C VAL A 197 -8.79 47.99 -8.25
N LYS A 198 -9.21 46.81 -7.78
CA LYS A 198 -9.94 46.57 -6.53
C LYS A 198 -9.37 45.33 -5.83
N CYS A 199 -9.53 45.25 -4.50
CA CYS A 199 -9.02 44.12 -3.72
C CYS A 199 -9.85 42.85 -3.96
N VAL A 200 -9.19 41.70 -4.15
CA VAL A 200 -9.88 40.43 -4.49
C VAL A 200 -10.66 39.80 -3.34
N VAL A 201 -10.44 40.26 -2.09
CA VAL A 201 -11.08 39.71 -0.88
C VAL A 201 -12.26 40.55 -0.39
N CYS A 202 -12.26 41.86 -0.64
CA CYS A 202 -13.26 42.78 -0.08
C CYS A 202 -13.75 43.85 -1.06
N ASP A 203 -13.39 43.74 -2.35
CA ASP A 203 -13.72 44.68 -3.43
C ASP A 203 -13.33 46.15 -3.22
N HIS A 204 -12.60 46.47 -2.15
CA HIS A 204 -12.18 47.83 -1.84
C HIS A 204 -11.23 48.38 -2.92
N PRO A 205 -11.46 49.59 -3.47
CA PRO A 205 -10.70 50.12 -4.60
C PRO A 205 -9.24 50.43 -4.22
N ARG A 206 -8.36 50.36 -5.22
CA ARG A 206 -6.94 50.69 -5.06
C ARG A 206 -6.73 52.21 -4.93
N PRO A 207 -6.00 52.70 -3.91
CA PRO A 207 -5.58 54.09 -3.85
C PRO A 207 -4.78 54.51 -5.09
N ASN A 208 -5.04 55.72 -5.60
CA ASN A 208 -4.41 56.34 -6.78
C ASN A 208 -4.74 55.75 -8.17
N SER A 209 -5.95 55.22 -8.39
CA SER A 209 -6.42 54.75 -9.72
C SER A 209 -6.71 55.85 -10.77
N LEU A 210 -6.13 57.06 -10.66
CA LEU A 210 -6.42 58.23 -11.52
C LEU A 210 -5.42 58.45 -12.67
N LEU A 211 -4.63 57.44 -13.05
CA LEU A 211 -3.73 57.49 -14.20
C LEU A 211 -3.80 56.20 -15.05
N THR A 212 -4.92 56.01 -15.77
CA THR A 212 -4.98 55.42 -17.13
C THR A 212 -6.42 55.56 -17.67
N GLU A 213 -6.72 56.63 -18.40
CA GLU A 213 -7.85 56.68 -19.35
C GLU A 213 -7.31 56.70 -20.78
N SER A 214 -7.66 55.68 -21.58
CA SER A 214 -7.65 55.73 -23.06
C SER A 214 -8.35 54.51 -23.67
N ILE A 215 -9.66 54.65 -23.94
CA ILE A 215 -10.30 54.40 -25.26
C ILE A 215 -10.10 53.00 -25.93
N LYS A 216 -11.13 52.24 -26.34
CA LYS A 216 -12.61 52.35 -26.26
C LYS A 216 -13.32 51.01 -26.60
N LEU A 217 -14.57 50.88 -26.13
CA LEU A 217 -15.74 50.12 -26.64
C LEU A 217 -15.57 48.86 -27.54
N ALA A 218 -15.97 47.72 -26.96
CA ALA A 218 -17.19 46.95 -27.28
C ALA A 218 -17.72 46.77 -28.73
N SER A 219 -18.06 45.53 -29.07
CA SER A 219 -19.19 45.15 -29.94
C SER A 219 -19.61 43.68 -29.74
N GLU A 220 -20.87 43.46 -29.35
CA GLU A 220 -21.61 42.18 -29.49
C GLU A 220 -22.20 42.06 -30.93
N PRO A 221 -22.67 40.87 -31.37
CA PRO A 221 -22.94 40.58 -32.79
C PRO A 221 -24.41 40.80 -33.23
N GLU A 222 -24.74 40.23 -34.41
CA GLU A 222 -26.07 40.20 -35.09
C GLU A 222 -26.50 41.48 -35.84
N SER A 223 -27.25 41.42 -36.95
CA SER A 223 -27.48 40.35 -37.96
C SER A 223 -28.22 40.95 -39.18
N GLN A 224 -27.77 40.72 -40.43
CA GLN A 224 -28.65 40.58 -41.63
C GLN A 224 -27.91 40.27 -42.97
N ARG A 225 -28.72 39.89 -43.98
CA ARG A 225 -28.39 39.35 -45.32
C ARG A 225 -28.48 40.44 -46.43
N PRO A 226 -28.41 40.10 -47.74
CA PRO A 226 -27.30 39.49 -48.52
C PRO A 226 -26.98 40.28 -49.81
N SER A 227 -25.99 39.86 -50.62
CA SER A 227 -26.22 39.38 -52.01
C SER A 227 -24.92 39.19 -52.83
N SER A 228 -25.06 38.40 -53.90
CA SER A 228 -24.11 38.00 -54.96
C SER A 228 -23.35 39.17 -55.64
N THR A 229 -22.21 38.97 -56.32
CA THR A 229 -22.06 38.10 -57.52
C THR A 229 -20.60 37.86 -57.99
N VAL A 230 -20.39 36.68 -58.62
CA VAL A 230 -19.62 36.45 -59.88
C VAL A 230 -18.06 36.41 -59.89
N ASN A 231 -17.55 35.23 -60.31
CA ASN A 231 -16.28 34.97 -61.05
C ASN A 231 -14.91 35.22 -60.39
N LYS A 232 -13.82 34.52 -60.76
CA LYS A 232 -13.60 33.15 -61.34
C LYS A 232 -12.08 32.94 -61.49
N GLN A 233 -11.58 31.70 -61.26
CA GLN A 233 -10.34 31.14 -61.84
C GLN A 233 -9.01 31.89 -61.47
N ASP A 234 -7.82 31.29 -61.55
CA ASP A 234 -7.39 29.89 -61.55
C ASP A 234 -5.89 29.81 -61.15
N LYS A 235 -5.45 28.61 -60.73
CA LYS A 235 -4.06 28.06 -60.84
C LYS A 235 -2.90 28.67 -60.04
N ASP A 236 -2.25 27.78 -59.28
CA ASP A 236 -0.92 27.18 -59.55
C ASP A 236 0.22 28.07 -60.12
N ASN A 237 1.52 27.90 -59.79
CA ASN A 237 2.26 26.72 -59.31
C ASN A 237 3.71 27.10 -58.91
N ARG A 238 4.45 26.16 -58.29
CA ARG A 238 5.95 26.00 -58.28
C ARG A 238 6.84 27.20 -57.83
N ARG A 239 7.70 27.08 -56.79
CA ARG A 239 8.84 26.17 -56.49
C ARG A 239 10.24 26.68 -56.94
N SER A 240 11.10 26.90 -55.94
CA SER A 240 12.54 26.54 -55.87
C SER A 240 13.65 27.44 -56.47
N ALA A 241 14.84 27.34 -55.83
CA ALA A 241 16.19 27.89 -56.15
C ALA A 241 16.38 29.43 -55.96
N VAL A 242 17.35 29.97 -55.19
CA VAL A 242 18.84 29.85 -55.20
C VAL A 242 19.48 30.56 -56.42
N GLY A 243 20.41 31.51 -56.31
CA GLY A 243 21.00 32.21 -55.14
C GLY A 243 22.34 32.95 -55.45
N GLN A 244 22.86 33.75 -54.51
CA GLN A 244 24.22 34.37 -54.43
C GLN A 244 24.67 35.44 -55.47
N GLY A 245 25.67 36.26 -55.07
CA GLY A 245 26.42 37.28 -55.87
C GLY A 245 26.10 38.74 -55.50
N VAL A 246 26.89 39.60 -54.79
CA VAL A 246 28.33 39.83 -54.49
C VAL A 246 28.94 41.04 -55.25
N GLY A 247 29.41 42.06 -54.50
CA GLY A 247 30.24 43.22 -54.94
C GLY A 247 30.11 44.41 -53.96
N SER A 248 31.10 45.19 -53.44
CA SER A 248 32.55 45.46 -53.67
C SER A 248 32.85 46.82 -54.36
N VAL A 249 33.79 47.71 -53.95
CA VAL A 249 34.65 47.93 -52.75
C VAL A 249 35.28 49.36 -52.82
N VAL A 250 35.47 50.11 -51.70
CA VAL A 250 36.52 51.18 -51.47
C VAL A 250 36.39 51.83 -50.06
N ALA A 251 37.39 52.47 -49.41
CA ALA A 251 38.87 52.35 -49.38
C ALA A 251 39.51 53.25 -48.25
N GLY A 252 40.72 52.91 -47.73
CA GLY A 252 41.58 53.73 -46.82
C GLY A 252 41.54 53.34 -45.31
N VAL A 253 42.57 52.82 -44.59
CA VAL A 253 44.03 53.13 -44.40
C VAL A 253 44.22 54.33 -43.45
N VAL A 254 44.88 54.29 -42.26
CA VAL A 254 46.03 53.55 -41.66
C VAL A 254 45.62 52.93 -40.29
N GLY A 255 45.98 51.71 -39.84
CA GLY A 255 47.25 51.30 -39.16
C GLY A 255 47.45 51.94 -37.76
N CYS A 256 48.04 51.37 -36.69
CA CYS A 256 48.73 50.09 -36.34
C CYS A 256 48.91 50.06 -34.78
N SER A 257 49.27 49.01 -34.01
CA SER A 257 49.28 47.53 -34.13
C SER A 257 49.68 46.88 -32.77
N SER A 258 49.35 45.58 -32.55
CA SER A 258 49.75 44.63 -31.45
C SER A 258 49.43 45.00 -29.97
N SER A 259 49.07 44.08 -29.06
CA SER A 259 49.47 42.67 -28.87
C SER A 259 48.36 41.73 -28.33
N GLN A 260 48.69 40.44 -28.15
CA GLN A 260 47.77 39.29 -27.98
C GLN A 260 47.28 39.02 -26.53
N ARG A 261 46.11 38.36 -26.40
CA ARG A 261 45.92 37.03 -25.75
C ARG A 261 44.50 36.47 -25.99
N ARG A 262 44.32 35.14 -25.90
CA ARG A 262 43.03 34.42 -25.89
C ARG A 262 42.88 33.65 -24.57
N SER A 263 41.65 33.53 -24.06
CA SER A 263 41.21 32.60 -22.99
C SER A 263 39.74 32.19 -23.21
N PRO A 264 39.24 31.09 -22.60
CA PRO A 264 38.02 30.38 -23.06
C PRO A 264 36.75 30.62 -22.22
N PRO A 265 35.56 30.21 -22.72
CA PRO A 265 34.33 30.05 -21.93
C PRO A 265 34.30 28.72 -21.14
N SER A 266 33.38 28.62 -20.18
CA SER A 266 33.34 27.60 -19.12
C SER A 266 32.34 26.46 -19.34
N GLU A 267 32.57 25.35 -18.63
CA GLU A 267 31.66 24.20 -18.51
C GLU A 267 30.32 24.56 -17.85
N LYS A 268 29.29 23.77 -18.18
CA LYS A 268 28.11 23.55 -17.34
C LYS A 268 27.95 22.05 -17.13
N ARG A 269 27.63 21.64 -15.90
CA ARG A 269 27.16 20.28 -15.60
C ARG A 269 25.64 20.32 -15.51
N GLU A 270 24.98 19.50 -16.32
CA GLU A 270 23.64 18.99 -16.05
C GLU A 270 23.81 17.54 -15.61
N SER A 271 23.09 17.13 -14.58
CA SER A 271 23.26 15.83 -13.92
C SER A 271 22.22 14.82 -14.41
N ASP A 272 22.34 14.40 -15.67
CA ASP A 272 21.67 13.19 -16.12
C ASP A 272 22.16 12.00 -15.29
N MET A 273 21.23 11.29 -14.65
CA MET A 273 21.51 9.95 -14.10
C MET A 273 21.55 8.94 -15.24
N ASN A 274 22.63 9.01 -16.03
CA ASN A 274 22.96 8.00 -17.02
C ASN A 274 23.24 6.66 -16.32
N MET A 275 22.21 5.81 -16.24
CA MET A 275 22.32 4.46 -15.69
C MET A 275 23.29 3.65 -16.55
N ASP A 276 24.46 3.32 -16.02
CA ASP A 276 25.53 2.62 -16.77
C ASP A 276 25.16 1.16 -17.08
N PHE A 277 24.44 0.95 -18.19
CA PHE A 277 24.09 -0.36 -18.77
C PHE A 277 25.31 -1.13 -19.35
N GLN A 278 26.49 -1.00 -18.73
CA GLN A 278 27.75 -1.65 -19.12
C GLN A 278 28.44 -2.38 -17.95
N ARG A 279 27.67 -3.19 -17.21
CA ARG A 279 28.21 -4.27 -16.35
C ARG A 279 27.71 -5.65 -16.77
N ILE A 280 28.16 -6.06 -17.96
CA ILE A 280 28.37 -7.49 -18.27
C ILE A 280 29.87 -7.62 -18.56
N GLU A 281 30.66 -7.91 -17.53
CA GLU A 281 32.11 -8.07 -17.69
C GLU A 281 32.41 -9.36 -18.44
N LEU A 282 33.12 -9.24 -19.57
CA LEU A 282 33.50 -10.36 -20.42
C LEU A 282 34.66 -11.14 -19.80
N ALA A 283 34.32 -12.12 -18.96
CA ALA A 283 35.24 -13.13 -18.45
C ALA A 283 35.64 -14.12 -19.56
N SER A 284 36.48 -13.66 -20.49
CA SER A 284 36.95 -14.44 -21.66
C SER A 284 37.85 -15.63 -21.28
N GLY A 285 37.22 -16.74 -20.90
CA GLY A 285 37.87 -18.05 -20.86
C GLY A 285 38.36 -18.47 -22.25
N ALA A 286 39.51 -19.13 -22.32
CA ALA A 286 40.21 -19.34 -23.58
C ALA A 286 39.50 -20.33 -24.53
N GLY A 287 39.19 -19.87 -25.75
CA GLY A 287 38.77 -20.69 -26.89
C GLY A 287 39.50 -20.25 -28.15
N ILE A 288 40.07 -21.19 -28.90
CA ILE A 288 40.83 -20.90 -30.13
C ILE A 288 39.84 -20.84 -31.32
N GLY A 289 39.05 -19.76 -31.37
CA GLY A 289 38.25 -19.39 -32.54
C GLY A 289 39.07 -18.60 -33.56
N SER A 290 38.70 -18.68 -34.84
CA SER A 290 39.32 -17.83 -35.86
C SER A 290 38.92 -16.36 -35.69
N LYS A 291 39.76 -15.44 -36.16
CA LYS A 291 39.51 -14.00 -36.09
C LYS A 291 38.23 -13.57 -36.81
N GLU A 292 37.85 -14.32 -37.86
CA GLU A 292 36.66 -14.06 -38.67
C GLU A 292 35.38 -14.54 -37.97
N GLU A 293 35.41 -15.69 -37.29
CA GLU A 293 34.29 -16.16 -36.46
C GLU A 293 33.96 -15.20 -35.33
N LEU A 294 34.99 -14.69 -34.62
CA LEU A 294 34.83 -13.68 -33.57
C LEU A 294 34.21 -12.37 -34.10
N GLU A 295 34.57 -11.95 -35.32
CA GLU A 295 34.01 -10.74 -35.93
C GLU A 295 32.57 -10.95 -36.44
N VAL A 296 32.23 -12.15 -36.91
CA VAL A 296 30.86 -12.55 -37.26
C VAL A 296 29.98 -12.63 -36.02
N ASP A 297 30.47 -13.19 -34.92
CA ASP A 297 29.71 -13.34 -33.69
C ASP A 297 29.48 -12.00 -32.99
N PHE A 298 30.48 -11.11 -32.96
CA PHE A 298 30.29 -9.73 -32.49
C PHE A 298 29.22 -8.96 -33.31
N LYS A 299 29.15 -9.19 -34.63
CA LYS A 299 28.09 -8.64 -35.49
C LYS A 299 26.71 -9.23 -35.15
N LYS A 300 26.61 -10.52 -34.85
CA LYS A 300 25.37 -11.17 -34.38
C LYS A 300 24.93 -10.62 -33.02
N LEU A 301 25.82 -10.57 -32.03
CA LEU A 301 25.53 -10.01 -30.71
C LEU A 301 25.03 -8.56 -30.79
N LYS A 302 25.60 -7.74 -31.68
CA LYS A 302 25.12 -6.38 -31.94
C LYS A 302 23.73 -6.35 -32.59
N GLN A 303 23.43 -7.27 -33.51
CA GLN A 303 22.09 -7.39 -34.11
C GLN A 303 21.04 -7.85 -33.09
N ILE A 304 21.39 -8.75 -32.16
CA ILE A 304 20.52 -9.17 -31.06
C ILE A 304 20.24 -7.99 -30.13
N LYS A 305 21.29 -7.32 -29.60
CA LYS A 305 21.16 -6.14 -28.73
C LYS A 305 20.30 -5.03 -29.36
N ASN A 306 20.44 -4.78 -30.65
CA ASN A 306 19.64 -3.78 -31.39
C ASN A 306 18.14 -4.12 -31.52
N ARG A 307 17.70 -5.33 -31.19
CA ARG A 307 16.29 -5.78 -31.24
C ARG A 307 15.61 -5.83 -29.87
N MET A 308 16.38 -5.78 -28.79
CA MET A 308 15.88 -5.94 -27.43
C MET A 308 15.13 -4.71 -26.92
N ARG A 309 13.96 -4.93 -26.33
CA ARG A 309 13.13 -3.92 -25.65
C ARG A 309 13.57 -3.77 -24.19
N ARG A 310 13.05 -2.75 -23.50
CA ARG A 310 13.30 -2.53 -22.06
C ARG A 310 12.93 -3.74 -21.20
N THR A 311 11.82 -4.39 -21.51
CA THR A 311 11.34 -5.63 -20.84
C THR A 311 12.28 -6.82 -21.05
N ASP A 312 12.89 -6.95 -22.22
CA ASP A 312 13.85 -8.02 -22.52
C ASP A 312 15.15 -7.82 -21.72
N TRP A 313 15.63 -6.57 -21.59
CA TRP A 313 16.76 -6.24 -20.74
C TRP A 313 16.48 -6.49 -19.25
N LEU A 314 15.27 -6.18 -18.77
CA LEU A 314 14.87 -6.50 -17.40
C LEU A 314 14.80 -8.03 -17.17
N PHE A 315 14.31 -8.81 -18.14
CA PHE A 315 14.33 -10.27 -18.07
C PHE A 315 15.75 -10.83 -17.93
N LEU A 316 16.70 -10.38 -18.77
CA LEU A 316 18.09 -10.84 -18.70
C LEU A 316 18.78 -10.38 -17.42
N ASN A 317 18.51 -9.16 -16.94
CA ASN A 317 19.01 -8.68 -15.67
C ASN A 317 18.47 -9.53 -14.50
N ALA A 318 17.19 -9.90 -14.51
CA ALA A 318 16.62 -10.82 -13.53
C ALA A 318 17.25 -12.23 -13.62
N CYS A 319 17.50 -12.74 -14.83
CA CYS A 319 18.20 -14.03 -15.01
C CYS A 319 19.60 -14.00 -14.38
N VAL A 320 20.36 -12.92 -14.58
CA VAL A 320 21.66 -12.71 -13.91
C VAL A 320 21.48 -12.54 -12.39
N GLY A 321 20.46 -11.79 -11.96
CA GLY A 321 20.14 -11.54 -10.57
C GLY A 321 19.86 -12.81 -9.77
N VAL A 322 19.11 -13.76 -10.33
CA VAL A 322 18.89 -15.08 -9.70
C VAL A 322 20.20 -15.86 -9.51
N VAL A 323 21.13 -15.78 -10.47
CA VAL A 323 22.42 -16.45 -10.38
C VAL A 323 23.30 -15.82 -9.30
N GLU A 324 23.44 -14.48 -9.28
CA GLU A 324 24.31 -13.77 -8.35
C GLU A 324 23.71 -13.61 -6.94
N GLY A 325 22.39 -13.48 -6.82
CA GLY A 325 21.67 -13.24 -5.55
C GLY A 325 21.12 -11.82 -5.42
N ASP A 326 20.93 -11.11 -6.53
CA ASP A 326 20.30 -9.80 -6.57
C ASP A 326 18.78 -9.96 -6.70
N LEU A 327 18.09 -9.84 -5.56
CA LEU A 327 16.62 -9.84 -5.49
C LEU A 327 16.02 -8.60 -6.17
N ALA A 328 16.66 -7.45 -6.08
CA ALA A 328 16.17 -6.20 -6.66
C ALA A 328 16.13 -6.26 -8.19
N ALA A 329 17.04 -7.00 -8.84
CA ALA A 329 16.97 -7.28 -10.28
C ALA A 329 15.75 -8.15 -10.66
N VAL A 330 15.34 -9.08 -9.80
CA VAL A 330 14.14 -9.92 -9.99
C VAL A 330 12.87 -9.11 -9.74
N GLU A 331 12.85 -8.30 -8.69
CA GLU A 331 11.76 -7.37 -8.36
C GLU A 331 11.60 -6.27 -9.43
N ALA A 332 12.69 -5.81 -10.06
CA ALA A 332 12.64 -4.87 -11.19
C ALA A 332 12.00 -5.47 -12.45
N TYR A 333 12.12 -6.78 -12.66
CA TYR A 333 11.41 -7.47 -13.75
C TYR A 333 9.94 -7.74 -13.37
N LYS A 334 9.68 -8.23 -12.15
CA LYS A 334 8.32 -8.46 -11.63
C LYS A 334 7.48 -7.18 -11.60
N SER A 335 8.03 -6.07 -11.11
CA SER A 335 7.33 -4.77 -11.07
C SER A 335 7.02 -4.19 -12.46
N SER A 336 7.80 -4.58 -13.48
CA SER A 336 7.53 -4.32 -14.91
C SER A 336 6.55 -5.31 -15.55
N GLU A 337 5.96 -6.21 -14.74
CA GLU A 337 4.95 -7.22 -15.10
C GLU A 337 5.42 -8.14 -16.24
N GLY A 338 6.70 -8.51 -16.15
CA GLY A 338 7.33 -9.49 -17.00
C GLY A 338 6.88 -10.92 -16.69
N ASP A 339 6.54 -11.67 -17.73
CA ASP A 339 6.14 -13.09 -17.66
C ASP A 339 7.19 -13.95 -16.93
N ILE A 340 6.82 -14.47 -15.76
CA ILE A 340 7.68 -15.33 -14.92
C ILE A 340 7.87 -16.73 -15.53
N ALA A 341 6.95 -17.16 -16.42
CA ALA A 341 7.08 -18.38 -17.20
C ALA A 341 7.92 -18.18 -18.49
N ARG A 342 8.37 -16.95 -18.79
CA ARG A 342 9.21 -16.66 -19.96
C ARG A 342 10.48 -17.51 -19.93
N GLN A 343 10.74 -18.12 -21.08
CA GLN A 343 11.89 -18.98 -21.32
C GLN A 343 13.01 -18.20 -22.02
N LEU A 344 14.26 -18.47 -21.64
CA LEU A 344 15.44 -17.97 -22.34
C LEU A 344 15.54 -18.58 -23.74
N THR A 345 15.73 -17.71 -24.74
CA THR A 345 15.95 -18.10 -26.14
C THR A 345 17.43 -18.25 -26.47
N SER A 346 17.76 -18.98 -27.54
CA SER A 346 19.14 -19.23 -27.98
C SER A 346 19.95 -17.97 -28.30
N ASP A 347 19.29 -16.88 -28.68
CA ASP A 347 19.92 -15.58 -28.91
C ASP A 347 20.24 -14.85 -27.59
N GLU A 348 19.39 -15.02 -26.57
CA GLU A 348 19.59 -14.48 -25.22
C GLU A 348 20.66 -15.26 -24.43
N VAL A 349 20.67 -16.60 -24.51
CA VAL A 349 21.71 -17.44 -23.89
C VAL A 349 23.09 -17.10 -24.48
N ARG A 350 23.17 -16.88 -25.80
CA ARG A 350 24.40 -16.38 -26.46
C ARG A 350 24.79 -14.96 -26.00
N LEU A 351 23.83 -14.09 -25.69
CA LEU A 351 24.10 -12.74 -25.19
C LEU A 351 24.56 -12.74 -23.72
N LEU A 352 24.00 -13.62 -22.88
CA LEU A 352 24.41 -13.85 -21.49
C LEU A 352 25.78 -14.54 -21.37
N ASN A 353 26.15 -15.34 -22.38
CA ASN A 353 27.48 -15.96 -22.55
C ASN A 353 28.05 -16.67 -21.30
N ARG A 354 27.19 -17.39 -20.56
CA ARG A 354 27.55 -18.09 -19.32
C ARG A 354 26.93 -19.51 -19.29
N PRO A 355 27.48 -20.46 -20.07
CA PRO A 355 26.90 -21.79 -20.28
C PRO A 355 26.91 -22.70 -19.03
N SER A 356 27.55 -22.28 -17.93
CA SER A 356 27.43 -22.95 -16.63
C SER A 356 26.10 -22.63 -15.91
N ALA A 357 25.46 -21.52 -16.26
CA ALA A 357 24.27 -21.00 -15.58
C ALA A 357 23.01 -21.01 -16.46
N PHE A 358 23.13 -20.63 -17.73
CA PHE A 358 22.00 -20.43 -18.65
C PHE A 358 22.00 -21.47 -19.77
N ASP A 359 20.81 -21.90 -20.15
CA ASP A 359 20.54 -22.86 -21.22
C ASP A 359 19.18 -22.52 -21.85
N ASP A 360 18.92 -23.02 -23.06
CA ASP A 360 17.70 -22.74 -23.80
C ASP A 360 16.48 -23.33 -23.08
N GLY A 361 15.39 -22.56 -22.97
CA GLY A 361 14.17 -22.99 -22.27
C GLY A 361 14.14 -22.69 -20.77
N PHE A 362 15.23 -22.22 -20.14
CA PHE A 362 15.24 -21.91 -18.71
C PHE A 362 14.39 -20.66 -18.38
N THR A 363 13.58 -20.75 -17.32
CA THR A 363 12.83 -19.63 -16.74
C THR A 363 13.46 -19.14 -15.43
N LEU A 364 12.99 -18.01 -14.89
CA LEU A 364 13.44 -17.51 -13.58
C LEU A 364 13.22 -18.52 -12.45
N VAL A 365 12.13 -19.28 -12.48
CA VAL A 365 11.85 -20.36 -11.51
C VAL A 365 12.86 -21.52 -11.64
N HIS A 366 13.19 -21.92 -12.87
CA HIS A 366 14.23 -22.95 -13.10
C HIS A 366 15.60 -22.51 -12.59
N LEU A 367 15.97 -21.24 -12.81
CA LEU A 367 17.19 -20.66 -12.28
C LEU A 367 17.15 -20.60 -10.74
N ALA A 368 16.03 -20.21 -10.13
CA ALA A 368 15.91 -20.09 -8.68
C ALA A 368 16.03 -21.46 -7.98
N ILE A 369 15.46 -22.51 -8.57
CA ILE A 369 15.66 -23.91 -8.14
C ILE A 369 17.14 -24.31 -8.29
N ARG A 370 17.72 -24.09 -9.48
CA ARG A 370 19.11 -24.49 -9.82
C ARG A 370 20.16 -23.83 -8.91
N PHE A 371 19.93 -22.58 -8.51
CA PHE A 371 20.81 -21.78 -7.66
C PHE A 371 20.34 -21.66 -6.20
N GLN A 372 19.35 -22.47 -5.79
CA GLN A 372 18.86 -22.59 -4.39
C GLN A 372 18.34 -21.28 -3.76
N ARG A 373 17.80 -20.37 -4.58
CA ARG A 373 17.26 -19.05 -4.18
C ARG A 373 15.83 -19.19 -3.65
N GLN A 374 15.65 -19.80 -2.47
CA GLN A 374 14.31 -20.03 -1.88
C GLN A 374 13.52 -18.74 -1.65
N ASP A 375 14.22 -17.66 -1.30
CA ASP A 375 13.71 -16.28 -1.19
C ASP A 375 13.05 -15.80 -2.49
N MET A 376 13.78 -15.87 -3.60
CA MET A 376 13.26 -15.47 -4.92
C MET A 376 12.17 -16.44 -5.40
N LEU A 377 12.33 -17.73 -5.14
CA LEU A 377 11.39 -18.79 -5.54
C LEU A 377 10.00 -18.56 -4.93
N ALA A 378 9.92 -18.11 -3.67
CA ALA A 378 8.66 -17.73 -3.03
C ALA A 378 7.98 -16.53 -3.72
N VAL A 379 8.74 -15.47 -4.04
CA VAL A 379 8.24 -14.27 -4.74
C VAL A 379 7.73 -14.61 -6.16
N LEU A 380 8.42 -15.52 -6.85
CA LEU A 380 8.09 -15.96 -8.21
C LEU A 380 6.86 -16.90 -8.24
N LEU A 381 6.78 -17.88 -7.33
CA LEU A 381 5.63 -18.79 -7.27
C LEU A 381 4.34 -18.10 -6.80
N THR A 382 4.43 -17.12 -5.91
CA THR A 382 3.28 -16.31 -5.49
C THR A 382 2.65 -15.61 -6.70
N GLU A 383 3.48 -15.04 -7.59
CA GLU A 383 3.01 -14.39 -8.81
C GLU A 383 2.37 -15.39 -9.79
N VAL A 384 3.03 -16.52 -10.04
CA VAL A 384 2.51 -17.56 -10.96
C VAL A 384 1.18 -18.13 -10.46
N SER A 385 0.95 -18.20 -9.14
CA SER A 385 -0.35 -18.58 -8.57
C SER A 385 -1.41 -17.47 -8.68
N GLN A 386 -1.03 -16.20 -8.62
CA GLN A 386 -1.97 -15.07 -8.72
C GLN A 386 -2.37 -14.79 -10.17
N GLN A 387 -1.42 -14.64 -11.10
CA GLN A 387 -1.69 -14.44 -12.53
C GLN A 387 -2.46 -15.61 -13.19
N ALA A 388 -2.41 -16.81 -12.61
CA ALA A 388 -3.16 -17.97 -13.10
C ALA A 388 -4.60 -18.08 -12.54
N ALA A 389 -4.99 -17.21 -11.60
CA ALA A 389 -6.27 -17.30 -10.88
C ALA A 389 -7.02 -15.97 -10.73
N LYS A 390 -6.37 -14.82 -10.93
CA LYS A 390 -6.95 -13.48 -10.78
C LYS A 390 -6.50 -12.54 -11.89
N CYS A 391 -7.42 -11.68 -12.34
CA CYS A 391 -7.20 -10.69 -13.38
C CYS A 391 -8.07 -9.46 -13.08
N ILE A 392 -7.58 -8.56 -12.22
CA ILE A 392 -8.25 -7.29 -11.91
C ILE A 392 -7.87 -6.21 -12.95
N PRO A 393 -8.68 -5.16 -13.19
CA PRO A 393 -8.42 -4.15 -14.23
C PRO A 393 -7.01 -3.55 -14.19
N ALA A 394 -6.48 -3.31 -12.99
CA ALA A 394 -5.14 -2.79 -12.75
C ALA A 394 -3.97 -3.69 -13.24
N MET A 395 -4.22 -4.96 -13.55
CA MET A 395 -3.23 -5.90 -14.10
C MET A 395 -3.28 -5.96 -15.65
N VAL A 396 -4.34 -5.42 -16.28
CA VAL A 396 -4.56 -5.57 -17.73
C VAL A 396 -3.71 -4.58 -18.54
N CYS A 397 -3.49 -3.36 -18.02
CA CYS A 397 -2.67 -2.35 -18.66
C CYS A 397 -1.79 -1.62 -17.62
N PRO A 398 -0.57 -2.11 -17.36
CA PRO A 398 0.27 -1.56 -16.29
C PRO A 398 0.72 -0.10 -16.54
N GLU A 399 0.89 0.29 -17.81
CA GLU A 399 1.22 1.66 -18.20
C GLU A 399 0.06 2.64 -17.96
N LEU A 400 -1.20 2.19 -18.10
CA LEU A 400 -2.37 2.99 -17.74
C LEU A 400 -2.56 3.04 -16.22
N THR A 401 -2.37 1.92 -15.52
CA THR A 401 -2.40 1.83 -14.05
C THR A 401 -1.35 2.75 -13.39
N GLU A 402 -0.19 2.89 -14.03
CA GLU A 402 0.85 3.87 -13.70
C GLU A 402 0.40 5.31 -13.93
N GLN A 403 -0.26 5.62 -15.05
CA GLN A 403 -0.79 6.95 -15.33
C GLN A 403 -1.87 7.35 -14.31
N ILE A 404 -2.81 6.45 -13.99
CA ILE A 404 -3.85 6.67 -12.97
C ILE A 404 -3.21 6.99 -11.61
N ARG A 405 -2.18 6.25 -11.19
CA ARG A 405 -1.49 6.50 -9.91
C ARG A 405 -0.77 7.86 -9.87
N ARG A 406 -0.28 8.34 -11.01
CA ARG A 406 0.30 9.70 -11.11
C ARG A 406 -0.77 10.78 -11.00
N GLU A 407 -1.98 10.54 -11.52
CA GLU A 407 -3.11 11.46 -11.37
C GLU A 407 -3.61 11.50 -9.90
N VAL A 408 -3.66 10.35 -9.22
CA VAL A 408 -3.91 10.27 -7.76
C VAL A 408 -2.83 11.04 -6.97
N ALA A 409 -1.56 10.92 -7.36
CA ALA A 409 -0.47 11.67 -6.73
C ALA A 409 -0.50 13.18 -7.03
N ALA A 410 -1.02 13.59 -8.19
CA ALA A 410 -1.14 15.00 -8.61
C ALA A 410 -2.34 15.72 -7.96
N SER A 411 -3.45 15.00 -7.79
CA SER A 411 -4.69 15.47 -7.12
C SER A 411 -4.57 15.51 -5.59
N LEU A 412 -3.51 14.93 -5.01
CA LEU A 412 -3.23 14.98 -3.58
C LEU A 412 -2.55 16.29 -3.17
N HIS A 413 -3.17 17.00 -2.23
CA HIS A 413 -2.68 18.30 -1.73
C HIS A 413 -2.71 18.34 -0.20
N GLN A 414 -1.69 18.95 0.42
CA GLN A 414 -1.71 19.23 1.86
C GLN A 414 -2.44 20.56 2.13
N ARG A 415 -3.37 20.57 3.10
CA ARG A 415 -4.05 21.80 3.53
C ARG A 415 -3.09 22.76 4.23
N LYS A 416 -3.31 24.06 4.05
CA LYS A 416 -2.61 25.14 4.77
C LYS A 416 -3.47 25.66 5.93
N GLY A 417 -2.85 25.90 7.08
CA GLY A 417 -3.51 26.30 8.33
C GLY A 417 -3.18 25.33 9.46
N ASP A 418 -3.98 25.33 10.52
CA ASP A 418 -3.70 24.56 11.76
C ASP A 418 -4.06 23.07 11.66
N PHE A 419 -4.78 22.67 10.60
CA PHE A 419 -5.09 21.29 10.25
C PHE A 419 -4.49 20.99 8.86
N THR A 420 -3.24 20.52 8.86
CA THR A 420 -2.40 20.21 7.69
C THR A 420 -2.67 18.82 7.10
N CYS A 421 -3.92 18.34 7.18
CA CYS A 421 -4.31 17.06 6.60
C CYS A 421 -4.19 17.11 5.07
N TYR A 422 -3.77 16.02 4.45
CA TYR A 422 -3.88 15.88 3.01
C TYR A 422 -5.34 15.69 2.59
N PHE A 423 -5.63 16.05 1.34
CA PHE A 423 -6.91 15.84 0.70
C PHE A 423 -6.75 15.65 -0.81
N LEU A 424 -7.69 14.94 -1.43
CA LEU A 424 -7.82 14.79 -2.89
C LEU A 424 -8.68 15.91 -3.48
N THR A 425 -8.33 16.42 -4.66
CA THR A 425 -9.15 17.41 -5.38
C THR A 425 -10.42 16.82 -5.99
N ASP A 426 -10.37 15.55 -6.42
CA ASP A 426 -11.34 14.94 -7.34
C ASP A 426 -12.19 13.85 -6.68
N LEU A 427 -13.45 13.75 -7.10
CA LEU A 427 -14.39 12.71 -6.68
C LEU A 427 -14.44 11.61 -7.74
N VAL A 428 -13.90 10.43 -7.42
CA VAL A 428 -13.96 9.26 -8.30
C VAL A 428 -14.50 8.08 -7.50
N THR A 429 -15.39 7.29 -8.12
CA THR A 429 -15.99 6.08 -7.56
C THR A 429 -15.91 4.99 -8.61
N PHE A 430 -15.59 3.75 -8.22
CA PHE A 430 -15.54 2.63 -9.15
C PHE A 430 -16.83 1.82 -9.10
N THR A 431 -17.30 1.41 -10.27
CA THR A 431 -18.46 0.55 -10.50
C THR A 431 -18.10 -0.55 -11.50
N LEU A 432 -18.81 -1.68 -11.44
CA LEU A 432 -18.68 -2.73 -12.46
C LEU A 432 -19.53 -2.34 -13.68
N PRO A 433 -19.01 -2.40 -14.93
CA PRO A 433 -19.74 -1.92 -16.10
C PRO A 433 -20.91 -2.83 -16.47
N ALA A 434 -22.01 -2.21 -16.92
CA ALA A 434 -23.24 -2.89 -17.35
C ALA A 434 -22.99 -3.90 -18.50
N ASP A 435 -21.99 -3.64 -19.35
CA ASP A 435 -21.47 -4.53 -20.42
C ASP A 435 -21.24 -5.99 -19.97
N ILE A 436 -21.04 -6.23 -18.66
CA ILE A 436 -20.90 -7.59 -18.10
C ILE A 436 -22.17 -8.43 -18.32
N GLU A 437 -23.37 -7.84 -18.27
CA GLU A 437 -24.63 -8.59 -18.44
C GLU A 437 -24.83 -9.11 -19.87
N ASP A 438 -24.33 -8.40 -20.88
CA ASP A 438 -24.40 -8.82 -22.29
C ASP A 438 -23.33 -9.90 -22.64
N LEU A 439 -22.39 -10.21 -21.74
CA LEU A 439 -21.43 -11.32 -21.92
C LEU A 439 -22.12 -12.70 -21.80
N PRO A 440 -21.63 -13.75 -22.50
CA PRO A 440 -22.14 -15.11 -22.31
C PRO A 440 -21.99 -15.58 -20.85
N PRO A 441 -22.93 -16.33 -20.26
CA PRO A 441 -22.91 -16.66 -18.82
C PRO A 441 -21.62 -17.35 -18.32
N ALA A 442 -21.02 -18.24 -19.11
CA ALA A 442 -19.74 -18.88 -18.76
C ALA A 442 -18.52 -17.92 -18.83
N VAL A 443 -18.67 -16.77 -19.49
CA VAL A 443 -17.68 -15.68 -19.48
C VAL A 443 -17.94 -14.75 -18.29
N GLN A 444 -19.20 -14.47 -17.94
CA GLN A 444 -19.56 -13.76 -16.71
C GLN A 444 -19.05 -14.49 -15.47
N GLU A 445 -19.36 -15.78 -15.33
CA GLU A 445 -18.91 -16.64 -14.22
C GLU A 445 -17.39 -16.59 -14.07
N LYS A 446 -16.66 -16.75 -15.19
CA LYS A 446 -15.20 -16.64 -15.22
C LYS A 446 -14.70 -15.25 -14.85
N LEU A 447 -15.29 -14.18 -15.37
CA LEU A 447 -14.91 -12.80 -15.07
C LEU A 447 -15.07 -12.52 -13.58
N PHE A 448 -16.20 -12.93 -12.99
CA PHE A 448 -16.43 -12.81 -11.55
C PHE A 448 -15.46 -13.65 -10.73
N ASP A 449 -15.05 -14.84 -11.19
CA ASP A 449 -14.01 -15.64 -10.53
C ASP A 449 -12.62 -14.98 -10.61
N GLU A 450 -12.28 -14.30 -11.70
CA GLU A 450 -11.00 -13.60 -11.87
C GLU A 450 -10.94 -12.24 -11.16
N VAL A 451 -12.08 -11.55 -10.92
CA VAL A 451 -12.12 -10.18 -10.34
C VAL A 451 -12.65 -10.10 -8.90
N LEU A 452 -13.56 -10.97 -8.48
CA LEU A 452 -14.19 -10.90 -7.15
C LEU A 452 -13.50 -11.78 -6.11
N ASP A 453 -13.65 -11.42 -4.84
CA ASP A 453 -13.34 -12.31 -3.72
C ASP A 453 -14.59 -13.10 -3.33
N ARG A 454 -14.65 -14.34 -3.82
CA ARG A 454 -15.78 -15.26 -3.57
C ARG A 454 -15.90 -15.66 -2.10
N ASP A 455 -14.80 -15.75 -1.36
CA ASP A 455 -14.82 -16.13 0.05
C ASP A 455 -15.32 -14.97 0.92
N VAL A 456 -14.90 -13.73 0.63
CA VAL A 456 -15.39 -12.52 1.30
C VAL A 456 -16.87 -12.26 0.97
N GLN A 457 -17.27 -12.37 -0.31
CA GLN A 457 -18.68 -12.25 -0.72
C GLN A 457 -19.54 -13.24 0.07
N LYS A 458 -19.11 -14.51 0.14
CA LYS A 458 -19.83 -15.57 0.84
C LYS A 458 -19.93 -15.32 2.34
N GLU A 459 -18.86 -14.88 3.00
CA GLU A 459 -18.90 -14.59 4.45
C GLU A 459 -19.81 -13.40 4.80
N LEU A 460 -19.89 -12.39 3.91
CA LEU A 460 -20.71 -11.19 4.12
C LEU A 460 -22.16 -11.30 3.65
N GLU A 461 -22.51 -12.30 2.83
CA GLU A 461 -23.85 -12.47 2.26
C GLU A 461 -24.53 -13.80 2.64
N GLU A 462 -23.82 -14.95 2.54
CA GLU A 462 -24.38 -16.27 2.83
C GLU A 462 -24.19 -16.68 4.31
N GLU A 463 -22.99 -16.50 4.87
CA GLU A 463 -22.68 -16.96 6.24
C GLU A 463 -23.19 -16.00 7.33
N SER A 464 -23.50 -14.75 6.97
CA SER A 464 -24.08 -13.72 7.83
C SER A 464 -24.72 -12.62 6.97
N PRO A 465 -25.91 -12.09 7.30
CA PRO A 465 -26.59 -11.07 6.50
C PRO A 465 -25.98 -9.68 6.73
N ILE A 466 -24.80 -9.42 6.16
CA ILE A 466 -24.03 -8.17 6.36
C ILE A 466 -24.16 -7.24 5.14
N ILE A 467 -24.07 -7.80 3.93
CA ILE A 467 -24.38 -7.13 2.65
C ILE A 467 -25.54 -7.84 1.94
N ASN A 468 -26.16 -7.18 0.95
CA ASN A 468 -27.17 -7.75 0.04
C ASN A 468 -28.41 -8.41 0.69
N TRP A 469 -28.58 -8.28 2.02
CA TRP A 469 -29.68 -8.88 2.80
C TRP A 469 -31.05 -8.27 2.51
N SER A 470 -31.11 -7.07 1.94
CA SER A 470 -32.35 -6.42 1.51
C SER A 470 -32.61 -6.71 0.04
N LEU A 471 -33.63 -7.52 -0.24
CA LEU A 471 -34.13 -7.80 -1.59
C LEU A 471 -34.60 -6.53 -2.31
N GLU A 472 -35.03 -5.52 -1.57
CA GLU A 472 -35.34 -4.19 -2.12
C GLU A 472 -34.08 -3.55 -2.71
N LEU A 473 -33.01 -3.44 -1.93
CA LEU A 473 -31.78 -2.79 -2.40
C LEU A 473 -31.11 -3.60 -3.51
N GLY A 474 -30.92 -4.90 -3.30
CA GLY A 474 -30.12 -5.76 -4.19
C GLY A 474 -30.86 -6.36 -5.39
N THR A 475 -32.15 -6.06 -5.61
CA THR A 475 -32.94 -6.64 -6.74
C THR A 475 -34.13 -5.77 -7.21
N ARG A 476 -34.50 -4.70 -6.48
CA ARG A 476 -35.52 -3.72 -6.94
C ARG A 476 -34.91 -2.34 -7.24
N LEU A 477 -33.78 -2.04 -6.64
CA LEU A 477 -32.99 -0.81 -6.81
C LEU A 477 -31.55 -1.12 -7.26
N ASP A 478 -31.31 -2.35 -7.72
CA ASP A 478 -30.10 -2.90 -8.35
C ASP A 478 -28.75 -2.63 -7.67
N SER A 479 -28.81 -2.19 -6.42
CA SER A 479 -27.68 -1.77 -5.57
C SER A 479 -26.99 -2.96 -4.91
N ARG A 480 -26.82 -4.05 -5.68
CA ARG A 480 -26.14 -5.26 -5.26
C ARG A 480 -24.64 -4.99 -5.17
N LEU A 481 -24.06 -5.26 -4.00
CA LEU A 481 -22.65 -5.04 -3.74
C LEU A 481 -21.82 -6.29 -4.03
N TYR A 482 -20.71 -6.07 -4.74
CA TYR A 482 -19.73 -7.07 -5.13
C TYR A 482 -18.39 -6.79 -4.44
N ALA A 483 -17.84 -7.78 -3.75
CA ALA A 483 -16.55 -7.72 -3.09
C ALA A 483 -15.41 -7.93 -4.10
N LEU A 484 -14.64 -6.87 -4.40
CA LEU A 484 -13.47 -6.98 -5.28
C LEU A 484 -12.33 -7.70 -4.57
N TRP A 485 -11.59 -8.52 -5.33
CA TRP A 485 -10.38 -9.18 -4.84
C TRP A 485 -9.19 -8.21 -4.79
N ASN A 486 -8.36 -8.32 -3.75
CA ASN A 486 -7.06 -7.66 -3.66
C ASN A 486 -6.00 -8.58 -3.02
N ARG A 487 -4.76 -8.10 -3.01
CA ARG A 487 -3.60 -8.85 -2.51
C ARG A 487 -3.64 -8.97 -0.98
N THR A 488 -3.66 -10.20 -0.48
CA THR A 488 -3.60 -10.52 0.97
C THR A 488 -2.24 -10.27 1.63
N ALA A 489 -1.36 -9.48 1.00
CA ALA A 489 0.06 -9.31 1.35
C ALA A 489 0.32 -8.19 2.38
N GLY A 490 -0.70 -7.79 3.15
CA GLY A 490 -0.75 -6.51 3.86
C GLY A 490 -1.48 -5.44 3.01
N ASP A 491 -1.57 -4.22 3.54
CA ASP A 491 -2.09 -3.01 2.83
C ASP A 491 -3.53 -3.06 2.26
N CYS A 492 -4.26 -4.17 2.39
CA CYS A 492 -5.62 -4.39 1.84
C CYS A 492 -6.65 -3.26 2.09
N LEU A 493 -6.56 -2.50 3.19
CA LEU A 493 -7.41 -1.32 3.42
C LEU A 493 -7.19 -0.22 2.36
N LEU A 494 -5.93 0.05 2.02
CA LEU A 494 -5.53 1.10 1.09
C LEU A 494 -5.78 0.68 -0.35
N ASP A 495 -5.50 -0.59 -0.66
CA ASP A 495 -5.90 -1.20 -1.93
C ASP A 495 -7.42 -1.15 -2.11
N SER A 496 -8.21 -1.51 -1.10
CA SER A 496 -9.67 -1.44 -1.17
C SER A 496 -10.20 -0.02 -1.37
N VAL A 497 -9.58 0.97 -0.74
CA VAL A 497 -9.95 2.38 -0.93
C VAL A 497 -9.64 2.85 -2.35
N LEU A 498 -8.45 2.53 -2.89
CA LEU A 498 -8.12 2.86 -4.29
C LEU A 498 -8.91 2.04 -5.32
N GLN A 499 -9.33 0.81 -4.98
CA GLN A 499 -10.21 0.00 -5.80
C GLN A 499 -11.62 0.58 -5.86
N ALA A 500 -12.22 0.97 -4.73
CA ALA A 500 -13.55 1.58 -4.66
C ALA A 500 -13.64 2.99 -5.28
N THR A 501 -12.50 3.57 -5.68
CA THR A 501 -12.40 4.92 -6.24
C THR A 501 -11.81 4.93 -7.65
N TRP A 502 -10.53 4.61 -7.82
CA TRP A 502 -9.80 4.63 -9.10
C TRP A 502 -9.65 3.25 -9.77
N GLY A 503 -10.20 2.16 -9.18
CA GLY A 503 -10.09 0.80 -9.72
C GLY A 503 -8.67 0.18 -9.65
N ILE A 504 -7.76 0.78 -8.88
CA ILE A 504 -6.34 0.36 -8.76
C ILE A 504 -5.93 0.04 -7.32
N TYR A 505 -4.72 -0.48 -7.13
CA TYR A 505 -4.14 -0.82 -5.82
C TYR A 505 -2.93 0.09 -5.50
N ASP A 506 -2.56 0.23 -4.23
CA ASP A 506 -1.50 1.15 -3.77
C ASP A 506 -0.10 0.55 -3.97
N LYS A 507 0.29 0.35 -5.23
CA LYS A 507 1.55 -0.31 -5.65
C LYS A 507 2.79 0.38 -5.05
N ASP A 508 2.76 1.71 -4.98
CA ASP A 508 3.91 2.55 -4.59
C ASP A 508 3.74 3.20 -3.20
N SER A 509 2.77 2.77 -2.40
CA SER A 509 2.48 3.32 -1.05
C SER A 509 2.19 4.82 -1.03
N VAL A 510 1.59 5.38 -2.09
CA VAL A 510 1.23 6.80 -2.19
C VAL A 510 0.16 7.11 -1.14
N LEU A 511 -0.93 6.33 -1.13
CA LEU A 511 -2.01 6.54 -0.17
C LEU A 511 -1.56 6.16 1.25
N ARG A 512 -0.73 5.11 1.42
CA ARG A 512 -0.14 4.78 2.73
C ARG A 512 0.68 5.92 3.30
N LYS A 513 1.53 6.56 2.48
CA LYS A 513 2.36 7.68 2.91
C LYS A 513 1.50 8.90 3.24
N THR A 514 0.57 9.27 2.37
CA THR A 514 -0.37 10.38 2.62
C THR A 514 -1.19 10.19 3.90
N LEU A 515 -1.59 8.94 4.20
CA LEU A 515 -2.22 8.57 5.47
C LEU A 515 -1.27 8.77 6.66
N HIS A 516 -0.03 8.28 6.58
CA HIS A 516 0.97 8.47 7.63
C HIS A 516 1.27 9.95 7.88
N ASP A 517 1.61 10.71 6.84
CA ASP A 517 1.97 12.13 6.91
C ASP A 517 0.78 12.94 7.50
N SER A 518 -0.46 12.67 7.08
CA SER A 518 -1.66 13.33 7.63
C SER A 518 -1.92 12.99 9.10
N LEU A 519 -1.82 11.71 9.46
CA LEU A 519 -2.05 11.23 10.83
C LEU A 519 -0.96 11.74 11.79
N HIS A 520 0.28 11.88 11.30
CA HIS A 520 1.42 12.42 12.05
C HIS A 520 1.27 13.95 12.26
N ASP A 521 1.13 14.72 11.18
CA ASP A 521 1.14 16.19 11.28
C ASP A 521 -0.10 16.73 11.98
N CYS A 522 -1.26 16.07 11.80
CA CYS A 522 -2.50 16.39 12.51
C CYS A 522 -2.73 15.53 13.77
N SER A 523 -1.67 14.91 14.30
CA SER A 523 -1.71 13.97 15.43
C SER A 523 -2.57 14.45 16.60
N HIS A 524 -2.48 15.71 17.01
CA HIS A 524 -3.25 16.24 18.13
C HIS A 524 -4.78 16.32 17.89
N TRP A 525 -5.21 16.57 16.65
CA TRP A 525 -6.63 16.56 16.27
C TRP A 525 -7.20 15.13 16.33
N PHE A 526 -6.51 14.18 15.69
CA PHE A 526 -6.96 12.78 15.62
C PHE A 526 -6.82 12.06 16.97
N TYR A 527 -5.79 12.37 17.77
CA TYR A 527 -5.61 11.88 19.14
C TYR A 527 -6.81 12.21 20.02
N THR A 528 -7.29 13.46 19.96
CA THR A 528 -8.44 13.92 20.76
C THR A 528 -9.70 13.12 20.43
N ARG A 529 -10.00 12.97 19.13
CA ARG A 529 -11.12 12.16 18.61
C ARG A 529 -11.01 10.68 19.00
N TRP A 530 -9.82 10.08 18.86
CA TRP A 530 -9.55 8.68 19.21
C TRP A 530 -9.68 8.42 20.72
N LYS A 531 -9.14 9.31 21.56
CA LYS A 531 -9.16 9.19 23.02
C LYS A 531 -10.58 9.30 23.58
N GLU A 532 -11.40 10.21 23.07
CA GLU A 532 -12.83 10.27 23.42
C GLU A 532 -13.56 8.98 23.00
N TRP A 533 -13.27 8.47 21.79
CA TRP A 533 -13.91 7.25 21.28
C TRP A 533 -13.55 5.99 22.07
N GLU A 534 -12.28 5.72 22.37
CA GLU A 534 -11.88 4.58 23.22
C GLU A 534 -12.43 4.72 24.65
N SER A 535 -12.49 5.95 25.17
CA SER A 535 -13.08 6.24 26.49
C SER A 535 -14.59 5.97 26.51
N TRP A 536 -15.32 6.28 25.44
CA TRP A 536 -16.74 5.94 25.33
C TRP A 536 -16.97 4.44 25.08
N TYR A 537 -16.19 3.85 24.16
CA TYR A 537 -16.31 2.44 23.79
C TYR A 537 -16.14 1.54 25.02
N SER A 538 -15.12 1.77 25.84
CA SER A 538 -14.92 1.05 27.11
C SER A 538 -16.08 1.20 28.10
N GLN A 539 -16.60 2.42 28.27
CA GLN A 539 -17.77 2.68 29.11
C GLN A 539 -19.04 1.96 28.62
N SER A 540 -19.22 1.76 27.31
CA SER A 540 -20.37 1.05 26.74
C SER A 540 -20.47 -0.43 27.17
N PHE A 541 -19.34 -1.05 27.56
CA PHE A 541 -19.28 -2.40 28.15
C PHE A 541 -19.29 -2.40 29.69
N GLY A 542 -19.57 -1.25 30.32
CA GLY A 542 -19.51 -1.08 31.79
C GLY A 542 -18.11 -1.09 32.38
N LEU A 543 -17.06 -1.04 31.54
CA LEU A 543 -15.67 -1.08 31.97
C LEU A 543 -15.18 0.33 32.36
N HIS A 544 -15.49 0.73 33.59
CA HIS A 544 -14.96 1.96 34.19
C HIS A 544 -13.46 1.84 34.52
N PHE A 545 -12.61 1.86 33.49
CA PHE A 545 -11.17 2.10 33.65
C PHE A 545 -10.82 3.57 33.39
N SER A 546 -9.63 3.97 33.84
CA SER A 546 -9.04 5.27 33.55
C SER A 546 -7.54 5.06 33.33
N LEU A 547 -7.09 5.26 32.09
CA LEU A 547 -5.67 5.24 31.74
C LEU A 547 -5.03 6.58 32.07
N ARG A 548 -3.76 6.54 32.49
CA ARG A 548 -2.98 7.77 32.68
C ARG A 548 -2.58 8.38 31.35
N GLU A 549 -2.22 9.66 31.37
CA GLU A 549 -1.83 10.37 30.15
C GLU A 549 -0.62 9.71 29.45
N GLU A 550 0.35 9.21 30.21
CA GLU A 550 1.51 8.52 29.64
C GLU A 550 1.13 7.24 28.89
N GLN A 551 0.07 6.54 29.34
CA GLN A 551 -0.42 5.33 28.68
C GLN A 551 -1.14 5.67 27.38
N TRP A 552 -2.02 6.68 27.40
CA TRP A 552 -2.66 7.19 26.17
C TRP A 552 -1.63 7.64 25.13
N GLN A 553 -0.48 8.18 25.55
CA GLN A 553 0.61 8.57 24.65
C GLN A 553 1.45 7.37 24.17
N GLU A 554 1.71 6.35 25.01
CA GLU A 554 2.33 5.08 24.58
C GLU A 554 1.44 4.38 23.51
N ASP A 555 0.13 4.27 23.76
CA ASP A 555 -0.84 3.62 22.87
C ASP A 555 -1.06 4.42 21.57
N TRP A 556 -1.15 5.76 21.65
CA TRP A 556 -1.23 6.61 20.45
C TRP A 556 0.01 6.52 19.58
N ALA A 557 1.21 6.56 20.18
CA ALA A 557 2.47 6.43 19.45
C ALA A 557 2.59 5.07 18.73
N PHE A 558 2.00 4.00 19.30
CA PHE A 558 1.87 2.72 18.59
C PHE A 558 0.99 2.84 17.35
N ILE A 559 -0.20 3.46 17.45
CA ILE A 559 -1.11 3.69 16.30
C ILE A 559 -0.42 4.51 15.21
N LEU A 560 0.25 5.62 15.56
CA LEU A 560 1.04 6.43 14.61
C LEU A 560 2.10 5.59 13.87
N SER A 561 2.70 4.61 14.55
CA SER A 561 3.74 3.74 13.99
C SER A 561 3.22 2.68 13.02
N LEU A 562 1.91 2.37 13.03
CA LEU A 562 1.34 1.41 12.09
C LEU A 562 1.43 1.96 10.66
N ALA A 563 0.89 3.17 10.42
CA ALA A 563 0.87 3.78 9.10
C ALA A 563 2.26 3.85 8.41
N SER A 564 3.35 4.09 9.15
CA SER A 564 4.71 4.16 8.60
C SER A 564 5.37 2.81 8.30
N GLN A 565 4.83 1.68 8.79
CA GLN A 565 5.35 0.34 8.54
C GLN A 565 4.60 -0.31 7.36
N PRO A 566 5.22 -0.53 6.19
CA PRO A 566 4.54 -1.16 5.05
C PRO A 566 3.95 -2.53 5.38
N GLY A 567 2.79 -2.86 4.82
CA GLY A 567 2.10 -4.12 5.07
C GLY A 567 1.49 -4.28 6.48
N SER A 568 1.68 -3.35 7.42
CA SER A 568 1.07 -3.46 8.75
C SER A 568 -0.45 -3.35 8.67
N SER A 569 -1.15 -4.16 9.48
CA SER A 569 -2.58 -4.02 9.73
C SER A 569 -2.91 -2.60 10.22
N LEU A 570 -4.03 -2.06 9.75
CA LEU A 570 -4.50 -0.71 10.06
C LEU A 570 -5.81 -0.75 10.84
N GLU A 571 -5.90 0.09 11.88
CA GLU A 571 -7.05 0.18 12.79
C GLU A 571 -8.08 1.25 12.38
N GLN A 572 -9.21 1.32 13.10
CA GLN A 572 -10.36 2.21 12.83
C GLN A 572 -9.95 3.68 12.59
N THR A 573 -8.98 4.17 13.36
CA THR A 573 -8.43 5.54 13.26
C THR A 573 -7.92 5.85 11.84
N HIS A 574 -7.34 4.86 11.16
CA HIS A 574 -6.82 5.04 9.80
C HIS A 574 -7.95 5.20 8.77
N ILE A 575 -9.07 4.49 8.95
CA ILE A 575 -10.28 4.66 8.12
C ILE A 575 -10.86 6.06 8.31
N PHE A 576 -10.86 6.57 9.54
CA PHE A 576 -11.26 7.95 9.84
C PHE A 576 -10.36 8.98 9.15
N VAL A 577 -9.03 8.85 9.20
CA VAL A 577 -8.12 9.74 8.46
C VAL A 577 -8.31 9.59 6.94
N LEU A 578 -8.51 8.39 6.41
CA LEU A 578 -8.78 8.16 4.99
C LEU A 578 -10.07 8.87 4.54
N ALA A 579 -11.14 8.89 5.33
CA ALA A 579 -12.35 9.67 5.01
C ALA A 579 -12.04 11.18 4.86
N HIS A 580 -11.11 11.73 5.66
CA HIS A 580 -10.67 13.13 5.53
C HIS A 580 -9.82 13.35 4.27
N ILE A 581 -8.96 12.40 3.91
CA ILE A 581 -8.13 12.46 2.68
C ILE A 581 -9.02 12.37 1.43
N LEU A 582 -9.98 11.46 1.41
CA LEU A 582 -10.98 11.32 0.34
C LEU A 582 -12.03 12.44 0.34
N ARG A 583 -12.09 13.29 1.37
CA ARG A 583 -13.15 14.31 1.60
C ARG A 583 -14.58 13.75 1.46
N ARG A 584 -14.80 12.46 1.71
CA ARG A 584 -16.11 11.79 1.59
C ARG A 584 -16.26 10.72 2.67
N PRO A 585 -17.49 10.38 3.09
CA PRO A 585 -17.71 9.29 4.04
C PRO A 585 -17.20 7.93 3.56
N ILE A 586 -16.79 7.07 4.50
CA ILE A 586 -16.52 5.65 4.25
C ILE A 586 -17.52 4.84 5.09
N ILE A 587 -18.23 3.91 4.46
CA ILE A 587 -19.13 2.97 5.14
C ILE A 587 -18.45 1.60 5.14
N VAL A 588 -18.36 0.97 6.32
CA VAL A 588 -17.76 -0.35 6.49
C VAL A 588 -18.84 -1.35 6.92
N TYR A 589 -19.03 -2.37 6.09
CA TYR A 589 -19.87 -3.54 6.37
C TYR A 589 -18.96 -4.71 6.75
N GLY A 590 -19.15 -5.33 7.90
CA GLY A 590 -18.23 -6.40 8.33
C GLY A 590 -18.75 -7.25 9.47
N VAL A 591 -18.13 -8.42 9.66
CA VAL A 591 -18.56 -9.37 10.69
C VAL A 591 -18.38 -8.78 12.10
N LYS A 592 -19.47 -8.67 12.88
CA LYS A 592 -19.45 -8.17 14.26
C LYS A 592 -18.48 -8.95 15.18
N TYR A 593 -18.21 -10.22 14.86
CA TYR A 593 -17.31 -11.10 15.61
C TYR A 593 -16.35 -11.84 14.68
N TYR A 594 -15.09 -12.00 15.11
CA TYR A 594 -14.16 -12.92 14.45
C TYR A 594 -14.19 -14.28 15.16
N LYS A 595 -14.27 -15.35 14.37
CA LYS A 595 -14.46 -16.73 14.83
C LYS A 595 -13.17 -17.55 14.73
N SER A 596 -13.02 -18.56 15.58
CA SER A 596 -11.99 -19.60 15.46
C SER A 596 -12.34 -20.54 14.30
N PHE A 597 -11.38 -21.37 13.89
CA PHE A 597 -11.62 -22.47 12.93
C PHE A 597 -12.69 -23.50 13.40
N ARG A 598 -13.12 -23.44 14.67
CA ARG A 598 -14.22 -24.25 15.23
C ARG A 598 -15.57 -23.52 15.23
N GLY A 599 -15.62 -22.28 14.74
CA GLY A 599 -16.78 -21.39 14.81
C GLY A 599 -16.94 -20.64 16.14
N GLU A 600 -16.02 -20.82 17.10
CA GLU A 600 -16.09 -20.18 18.42
C GLU A 600 -15.76 -18.69 18.30
N THR A 601 -16.55 -17.79 18.90
CA THR A 601 -16.21 -16.35 18.93
C THR A 601 -14.93 -16.11 19.71
N LEU A 602 -13.89 -15.59 19.05
CA LEU A 602 -12.62 -15.21 19.67
C LEU A 602 -12.62 -13.75 20.16
N GLY A 603 -13.38 -12.88 19.49
CA GLY A 603 -13.55 -11.50 19.90
C GLY A 603 -14.50 -10.70 19.00
N TYR A 604 -14.76 -9.47 19.40
CA TYR A 604 -15.58 -8.50 18.66
C TYR A 604 -14.73 -7.72 17.66
N THR A 605 -15.25 -7.43 16.47
CA THR A 605 -14.59 -6.51 15.52
C THR A 605 -15.18 -5.11 15.67
N ARG A 606 -14.32 -4.09 15.68
CA ARG A 606 -14.74 -2.69 15.90
C ARG A 606 -14.87 -1.90 14.59
N PHE A 607 -14.96 -2.58 13.45
CA PHE A 607 -14.84 -1.95 12.14
C PHE A 607 -16.17 -1.55 11.49
N GLN A 608 -17.25 -2.32 11.68
CA GLN A 608 -18.56 -2.00 11.08
C GLN A 608 -19.03 -0.60 11.52
N GLY A 609 -19.52 0.21 10.58
CA GLY A 609 -20.05 1.55 10.86
C GLY A 609 -19.75 2.58 9.78
N VAL A 610 -20.04 3.84 10.09
CA VAL A 610 -19.84 5.00 9.21
C VAL A 610 -18.69 5.87 9.72
N TYR A 611 -17.75 6.22 8.85
CA TYR A 611 -16.62 7.10 9.13
C TYR A 611 -16.82 8.41 8.37
N LEU A 612 -17.08 9.48 9.11
CA LEU A 612 -17.38 10.82 8.56
C LEU A 612 -16.12 11.72 8.63
N PRO A 613 -15.87 12.60 7.65
CA PRO A 613 -14.75 13.54 7.67
C PRO A 613 -14.98 14.76 8.61
N LEU A 614 -15.28 14.49 9.89
CA LEU A 614 -15.77 15.45 10.90
C LEU A 614 -14.85 16.64 11.24
N LEU A 615 -13.59 16.65 10.82
CA LEU A 615 -12.65 17.76 11.03
C LEU A 615 -12.62 18.74 9.84
N TRP A 616 -13.33 18.44 8.74
CA TRP A 616 -13.57 19.39 7.65
C TRP A 616 -14.89 20.16 7.84
N GLU A 617 -15.04 21.27 7.12
CA GLU A 617 -16.35 21.89 6.92
C GLU A 617 -17.21 21.00 6.01
N GLN A 618 -18.50 20.81 6.33
CA GLN A 618 -19.42 19.96 5.54
C GLN A 618 -19.53 20.37 4.06
N SER A 619 -19.25 21.63 3.74
CA SER A 619 -19.22 22.24 2.40
C SER A 619 -17.97 21.87 1.59
N PHE A 620 -16.89 21.42 2.25
CA PHE A 620 -15.66 20.97 1.62
C PHE A 620 -15.71 19.47 1.24
N CYS A 621 -16.71 18.74 1.74
CA CYS A 621 -16.83 17.29 1.58
C CYS A 621 -17.97 16.88 0.66
N TRP A 622 -17.77 15.78 -0.08
CA TRP A 622 -18.78 15.17 -0.94
C TRP A 622 -19.70 14.24 -0.14
N LYS A 623 -20.97 14.17 -0.54
CA LYS A 623 -22.01 13.38 0.14
C LYS A 623 -22.04 11.91 -0.26
N SER A 624 -21.57 11.56 -1.46
CA SER A 624 -21.48 10.18 -1.92
C SER A 624 -20.39 9.43 -1.14
N PRO A 625 -20.69 8.33 -0.42
CA PRO A 625 -19.71 7.53 0.32
C PRO A 625 -18.93 6.57 -0.61
N ILE A 626 -17.94 5.87 -0.07
CA ILE A 626 -17.52 4.54 -0.58
C ILE A 626 -17.87 3.44 0.41
N ALA A 627 -18.05 2.20 -0.07
CA ALA A 627 -18.33 1.03 0.75
C ALA A 627 -17.14 0.06 0.81
N LEU A 628 -16.86 -0.48 2.00
CA LEU A 628 -15.80 -1.47 2.25
C LEU A 628 -16.35 -2.68 3.00
N GLY A 629 -15.93 -3.87 2.60
CA GLY A 629 -16.18 -5.13 3.30
C GLY A 629 -15.06 -5.44 4.30
N TYR A 630 -15.39 -5.99 5.48
CA TYR A 630 -14.40 -6.45 6.47
C TYR A 630 -14.68 -7.85 7.01
N THR A 631 -13.71 -8.75 6.81
CA THR A 631 -13.77 -10.18 7.14
C THR A 631 -12.41 -10.68 7.63
N ARG A 632 -12.36 -11.37 8.78
CA ARG A 632 -11.18 -12.14 9.25
C ARG A 632 -9.83 -11.39 9.33
N GLY A 633 -9.82 -10.05 9.36
CA GLY A 633 -8.60 -9.22 9.33
C GLY A 633 -8.28 -8.61 7.96
N HIS A 634 -9.13 -8.82 6.96
CA HIS A 634 -9.01 -8.38 5.58
C HIS A 634 -10.04 -7.28 5.24
N PHE A 635 -9.69 -6.40 4.31
CA PHE A 635 -10.60 -5.44 3.70
C PHE A 635 -10.75 -5.73 2.20
N SER A 636 -11.97 -5.55 1.68
CA SER A 636 -12.28 -5.57 0.25
C SER A 636 -13.09 -4.34 -0.14
N ALA A 637 -12.93 -3.84 -1.36
CA ALA A 637 -13.84 -2.85 -1.91
C ALA A 637 -15.21 -3.49 -2.14
N LEU A 638 -16.29 -2.80 -1.75
CA LEU A 638 -17.67 -3.18 -2.11
C LEU A 638 -18.19 -2.18 -3.14
N VAL A 639 -18.45 -2.66 -4.35
CA VAL A 639 -18.88 -1.83 -5.48
C VAL A 639 -20.18 -2.36 -6.08
N ALA A 640 -21.01 -1.48 -6.64
CA ALA A 640 -22.20 -1.86 -7.37
C ALA A 640 -21.87 -2.13 -8.85
N MET A 641 -22.86 -2.64 -9.59
CA MET A 641 -22.87 -2.62 -11.05
C MET A 641 -23.53 -1.33 -11.56
N GLU A 642 -23.17 -0.90 -12.75
CA GLU A 642 -23.85 0.19 -13.47
C GLU A 642 -25.20 -0.29 -13.99
N ASN A 643 -26.24 0.53 -13.84
CA ASN A 643 -27.53 0.25 -14.46
C ASN A 643 -27.56 0.80 -15.89
N ASP A 644 -27.66 -0.12 -16.86
CA ASP A 644 -28.16 0.21 -18.19
C ASP A 644 -29.59 0.79 -18.05
N GLY A 645 -29.78 2.06 -18.38
CA GLY A 645 -31.09 2.72 -18.36
C GLY A 645 -32.09 1.98 -19.24
N PHE A 646 -33.03 1.26 -18.61
CA PHE A 646 -33.79 0.16 -19.23
C PHE A 646 -34.68 0.55 -20.44
N ASP A 647 -34.90 1.85 -20.67
CA ASP A 647 -35.64 2.41 -21.80
C ASP A 647 -34.80 2.59 -23.09
N ASN A 648 -33.46 2.61 -23.01
CA ASN A 648 -32.60 2.98 -24.14
C ASN A 648 -32.34 1.83 -25.16
N ARG A 649 -32.93 0.64 -25.02
CA ARG A 649 -32.92 -0.42 -26.07
C ARG A 649 -33.85 -0.13 -27.27
N GLY A 650 -34.13 1.14 -27.55
CA GLY A 650 -34.92 1.64 -28.68
C GLY A 650 -34.12 2.58 -29.59
N ALA A 651 -34.22 2.39 -30.91
CA ALA A 651 -33.51 3.22 -31.89
C ALA A 651 -34.15 4.61 -32.08
N GLY A 652 -33.94 5.50 -31.10
CA GLY A 652 -34.39 6.89 -31.12
C GLY A 652 -33.38 7.81 -30.44
N ALA A 653 -33.17 9.01 -30.98
CA ALA A 653 -32.29 9.99 -30.35
C ALA A 653 -32.98 10.62 -29.13
N ASN A 654 -32.54 10.24 -27.94
CA ASN A 654 -32.96 10.89 -26.71
C ASN A 654 -32.21 12.22 -26.54
N LEU A 655 -32.86 13.25 -25.97
CA LEU A 655 -32.32 14.61 -25.87
C LEU A 655 -32.27 15.14 -24.43
N ASN A 656 -32.57 14.29 -23.45
CA ASN A 656 -32.32 14.53 -22.04
C ASN A 656 -31.03 13.80 -21.66
N THR A 657 -30.03 14.52 -21.17
CA THR A 657 -28.71 13.97 -20.78
C THR A 657 -28.48 13.99 -19.27
N ASP A 658 -29.52 14.31 -18.49
CA ASP A 658 -29.45 14.58 -17.05
C ASP A 658 -30.09 13.45 -16.22
N ASP A 659 -30.71 12.45 -16.87
CA ASP A 659 -31.47 11.36 -16.22
C ASP A 659 -30.67 10.02 -16.11
N ASP A 660 -29.50 9.90 -16.73
CA ASP A 660 -28.65 8.68 -16.73
C ASP A 660 -27.69 8.60 -15.51
N GLU A 661 -28.06 9.13 -14.33
CA GLU A 661 -27.23 9.01 -13.10
C GLU A 661 -27.40 7.64 -12.41
N THR A 662 -26.32 6.87 -12.29
CA THR A 662 -26.31 5.54 -11.65
C THR A 662 -26.33 5.63 -10.11
N VAL A 663 -27.53 5.68 -9.53
CA VAL A 663 -27.72 5.77 -8.07
C VAL A 663 -27.58 4.41 -7.37
N THR A 664 -26.54 4.26 -6.53
CA THR A 664 -26.38 3.11 -5.62
C THR A 664 -26.91 3.41 -4.22
N PHE A 665 -27.88 2.62 -3.75
CA PHE A 665 -28.49 2.72 -2.42
C PHE A 665 -27.74 1.86 -1.39
N LEU A 666 -27.06 2.50 -0.45
CA LEU A 666 -26.28 1.83 0.61
C LEU A 666 -27.03 1.88 1.96
N PRO A 667 -27.28 0.73 2.63
CA PRO A 667 -28.03 0.72 3.88
C PRO A 667 -27.23 1.33 5.03
N LEU A 668 -27.79 2.35 5.69
CA LEU A 668 -27.27 2.95 6.93
C LEU A 668 -27.75 2.23 8.21
N VAL A 669 -28.42 1.09 8.03
CA VAL A 669 -28.84 0.16 9.10
C VAL A 669 -28.28 -1.23 8.82
N ASP A 670 -28.17 -2.07 9.84
CA ASP A 670 -27.95 -3.51 9.65
C ASP A 670 -29.25 -4.28 9.38
N SER A 671 -29.15 -5.59 9.17
CA SER A 671 -30.30 -6.47 8.88
C SER A 671 -31.31 -6.61 10.02
N GLU A 672 -31.00 -6.12 11.23
CA GLU A 672 -31.94 -6.01 12.36
C GLU A 672 -32.65 -4.63 12.35
N ARG A 673 -32.42 -3.83 11.30
CA ARG A 673 -32.82 -2.41 11.13
C ARG A 673 -32.24 -1.46 12.17
N LYS A 674 -31.14 -1.84 12.83
CA LYS A 674 -30.45 -0.96 13.79
C LYS A 674 -29.51 -0.01 13.06
N LEU A 675 -29.53 1.28 13.40
CA LEU A 675 -28.62 2.29 12.84
C LEU A 675 -27.14 1.88 12.99
N LEU A 676 -26.37 2.06 11.92
CA LEU A 676 -24.93 1.81 11.91
C LEU A 676 -24.19 2.81 12.81
N HIS A 677 -23.24 2.32 13.60
CA HIS A 677 -22.43 3.14 14.50
C HIS A 677 -21.60 4.17 13.74
N ILE A 678 -21.71 5.44 14.12
CA ILE A 678 -20.88 6.53 13.58
C ILE A 678 -19.59 6.63 14.41
N HIS A 679 -18.44 6.47 13.76
CA HIS A 679 -17.15 6.42 14.45
C HIS A 679 -16.59 7.81 14.78
N PHE A 680 -15.86 7.89 15.90
CA PHE A 680 -15.14 9.07 16.37
C PHE A 680 -15.98 10.34 16.61
N LEU A 681 -17.28 10.19 16.92
CA LEU A 681 -18.07 11.27 17.52
C LEU A 681 -17.46 11.71 18.85
N SER A 682 -17.45 13.03 19.08
CA SER A 682 -17.15 13.62 20.38
C SER A 682 -18.35 13.49 21.33
N ALA A 683 -18.11 13.76 22.62
CA ALA A 683 -19.17 13.84 23.62
C ALA A 683 -20.26 14.92 23.35
N GLN A 684 -20.10 15.77 22.33
CA GLN A 684 -21.08 16.81 21.95
C GLN A 684 -21.91 16.45 20.70
N GLU A 685 -21.36 15.67 19.77
CA GLU A 685 -22.08 15.16 18.59
C GLU A 685 -22.83 13.85 18.90
N MET A 686 -22.43 13.16 19.95
CA MET A 686 -23.07 11.94 20.43
C MET A 686 -24.42 12.25 21.09
N GLY A 687 -25.47 11.54 20.66
CA GLY A 687 -26.85 11.83 21.03
C GLY A 687 -27.76 10.59 20.96
N ASN A 688 -29.07 10.81 20.87
CA ASN A 688 -30.04 9.76 20.56
C ASN A 688 -29.97 9.34 19.07
N GLU A 689 -30.70 8.30 18.70
CA GLU A 689 -30.71 7.75 17.34
C GLU A 689 -31.21 8.78 16.30
N GLU A 690 -32.18 9.61 16.66
CA GLU A 690 -32.68 10.75 15.85
C GLU A 690 -31.60 11.82 15.59
N GLN A 691 -30.78 12.15 16.59
CA GLN A 691 -29.65 13.07 16.45
C GLN A 691 -28.54 12.46 15.57
N GLN A 692 -28.30 11.14 15.67
CA GLN A 692 -27.35 10.44 14.81
C GLN A 692 -27.86 10.32 13.36
N GLU A 693 -29.15 10.06 13.15
CA GLU A 693 -29.77 10.09 11.82
C GLU A 693 -29.68 11.49 11.20
N LYS A 694 -29.98 12.55 11.97
CA LYS A 694 -29.82 13.93 11.51
C LYS A 694 -28.36 14.24 11.13
N LEU A 695 -27.38 13.77 11.91
CA LEU A 695 -25.97 13.93 11.58
C LEU A 695 -25.61 13.19 10.28
N LEU A 696 -26.11 11.97 10.06
CA LEU A 696 -25.92 11.26 8.79
C LEU A 696 -26.51 12.05 7.62
N ARG A 697 -27.73 12.61 7.76
CA ARG A 697 -28.38 13.49 6.77
C ARG A 697 -27.64 14.82 6.51
N GLU A 698 -26.73 15.24 7.39
CA GLU A 698 -25.87 16.40 7.16
C GLU A 698 -24.57 16.05 6.38
N TRP A 699 -24.14 14.78 6.39
CA TRP A 699 -22.87 14.34 5.80
C TRP A 699 -22.99 13.42 4.58
N LEU A 700 -24.14 12.76 4.41
CA LEU A 700 -24.50 11.88 3.29
C LEU A 700 -25.74 12.43 2.59
N ASP A 701 -26.04 11.92 1.39
CA ASP A 701 -27.40 12.04 0.84
C ASP A 701 -28.20 10.81 1.28
N CYS A 702 -29.41 11.03 1.78
CA CYS A 702 -30.13 10.09 2.64
C CYS A 702 -31.63 10.07 2.34
N CYS A 703 -32.07 9.10 1.55
CA CYS A 703 -33.49 8.77 1.43
C CYS A 703 -33.93 7.77 2.53
N VAL A 704 -35.22 7.42 2.54
CA VAL A 704 -35.74 6.20 3.16
C VAL A 704 -36.47 5.46 2.04
N THR A 705 -36.25 4.16 1.91
CA THR A 705 -36.90 3.33 0.89
C THR A 705 -38.33 2.95 1.29
N GLU A 706 -39.02 2.10 0.51
CA GLU A 706 -40.44 1.81 0.71
C GLU A 706 -40.70 0.67 1.70
N GLY A 707 -39.68 -0.12 2.05
CA GLY A 707 -39.79 -1.43 2.73
C GLY A 707 -39.49 -1.48 4.22
#